data_AF-A0A2A2F6K5-F1
#
_entry.id   AF-A0A2A2F6K5-F1
#
_cell.length_a   1.000
_cell.length_b   1.000
_cell.length_c   1.000
_cell.angle_alpha   90.00
_cell.angle_beta   90.00
_cell.angle_gamma   90.00
#
_symmetry.space_group_name_H-M   'P 1'
#
loop_
_entity.id
_entity.type
_entity.pdbx_description
1 polymer ?
#
loop_
_entity_poly.entity_id
_entity_poly.type
_entity_poly.pdbx_seq_one_letter_code
_entity_poly.pdbx_strand_id
1 'polypeptide(L)'
;MKLRELTITHLPGFSERLHVDGFDTGFTLVTGPNASGKSSLVRALRHLVAQDAVPRNGALTLEARFQAGDDTLVVTRSGQQVVWQRNGQSTDAPELPPGDFLRCYWLSMGDLLQAGSTETAILEQLQRELAGGFDLTMVRQDPLFEIKARQGRSESSTLQRKEKALAECRREYAALERERDRLTELDERIEAARTARTEVTRTQQALEWLAARQRRRELESELATFPEAMERLHGNERERLDELEGYRDRLAEQLRDNRRQQDEAREEKRAAGLGDPVPEASELASARQHLEEMDRKAAERASIQERLDEAGARESRAVAALQPPEGRAPEPTPEAVNQAGELAEQLRAVRLRLQELEARQDHANTEVEDPEPLRRRINELRRWLRQLEPARRRGLFAGSAVALVAAALAAMAGLFYGLPLAWAPAMVALVAAGWSAQQCVSLVTSAREARRRAEEEGVTLENWQPEPVSDRLRELETALARADYQQESARQARRLSEEIEKLQEEHSQLEGNKQALAEAVGFEPTLIGESAARFLALAAELDQARTERARLEQRLARLDEQVEAERAPVRTLLERYGLLPDDTTTAGLRAGFEDLGRRADTVTSADQALARLQARREEVEADHREQVDAIAALYRKLDLPDGERSRLDALCEQLPRHQELCAALKTEARAEQQQAAGIETIDELVALVEADDRAGLEARLSRFQQQAEAYDQWVEERSRLATRLDEAGRDRALETARFERDRAREALADAYDTTMMAEAGRFLLADVEQAHRTEREPAVLADARERFARFTHHRYELGMDEQGRFRVRDRDREREQALDELSTGTHMQLLMAVRLAWVRELEQGCEPLPLFLDEVLTTSDPERFRAIAASLRTLVRDEGRQVIYLSAEPADRVRWEEALGWSVTHRDLQALRSGTATPEPDRYELDPPATVPAPEGLAPEDWAARLQVPAIRPRQGAGAIHLFHLLRDDLPLAHHLLQDWRVDTVGRLENLLARPAGAGAVPEAEQRRELLARGRVARAWVAAWQQGRGQPVDRNALEASGAVSDNFIEPVAALAEQLEGDPRALVDALREGQVARFRGDKTDQLEEWLDREGYLDAREPLDAEARERAVLLEAGQEAGAAAIRQWVAWLEAGLA
;
A
#
# COMPACT_ATOMS: atom_id res chain seq x y z
N MET A 1 15.99 34.85 42.70
CA MET A 1 17.25 35.55 43.04
C MET A 1 17.60 36.66 42.05
N LYS A 2 18.14 37.81 42.49
CA LYS A 2 18.40 39.02 41.67
C LYS A 2 19.81 39.57 41.90
N LEU A 3 20.66 39.67 40.88
CA LEU A 3 22.03 40.19 41.00
C LEU A 3 22.00 41.69 41.33
N ARG A 4 22.79 42.12 42.33
CA ARG A 4 22.95 43.52 42.73
C ARG A 4 24.37 44.03 42.52
N GLU A 5 25.36 43.17 42.80
CA GLU A 5 26.79 43.49 42.68
C GLU A 5 27.58 42.27 42.19
N LEU A 6 28.59 42.49 41.36
CA LEU A 6 29.53 41.47 40.90
C LEU A 6 30.96 42.03 40.93
N THR A 7 31.86 41.32 41.62
CA THR A 7 33.28 41.66 41.76
C THR A 7 34.15 40.56 41.20
N ILE A 8 35.01 40.92 40.25
CA ILE A 8 36.06 40.08 39.68
C ILE A 8 37.38 40.59 40.24
N THR A 9 38.01 39.83 41.13
CA THR A 9 39.37 40.15 41.63
C THR A 9 40.43 39.39 40.84
N HIS A 10 40.18 38.12 40.52
CA HIS A 10 41.06 37.33 39.66
C HIS A 10 40.23 36.32 38.85
N LEU A 11 40.36 36.34 37.53
CA LEU A 11 39.70 35.44 36.59
C LEU A 11 40.68 35.06 35.46
N PRO A 12 40.87 33.78 35.11
CA PRO A 12 41.79 33.39 34.04
C PRO A 12 41.47 34.07 32.69
N GLY A 13 42.46 34.77 32.13
CA GLY A 13 42.31 35.58 30.91
C GLY A 13 41.79 37.01 31.15
N PHE A 14 41.65 37.45 32.41
CA PHE A 14 41.30 38.82 32.78
C PHE A 14 42.20 39.30 33.92
N SER A 15 43.09 40.24 33.63
CA SER A 15 44.20 40.65 34.52
C SER A 15 43.86 41.79 35.48
N GLU A 16 42.71 42.45 35.32
CA GLU A 16 42.33 43.64 36.08
C GLU A 16 41.19 43.35 37.06
N ARG A 17 41.10 44.11 38.15
CA ARG A 17 39.95 44.04 39.07
C ARG A 17 38.78 44.81 38.46
N LEU A 18 37.60 44.19 38.40
CA LEU A 18 36.36 44.81 37.94
C LEU A 18 35.29 44.69 39.03
N HIS A 19 34.67 45.80 39.40
CA HIS A 19 33.53 45.83 40.32
C HIS A 19 32.38 46.54 39.61
N VAL A 20 31.24 45.88 39.51
CA VAL A 20 30.02 46.43 38.92
C VAL A 20 28.91 46.33 39.95
N ASP A 21 28.33 47.46 40.30
CA ASP A 21 27.27 47.60 41.29
C ASP A 21 26.00 48.21 40.68
N GLY A 22 24.93 48.19 41.48
CA GLY A 22 23.67 48.83 41.14
C GLY A 22 23.00 48.27 39.88
N PHE A 23 23.01 46.93 39.75
CA PHE A 23 22.11 46.22 38.85
C PHE A 23 20.66 46.37 39.32
N ASP A 24 19.77 46.73 38.40
CA ASP A 24 18.33 46.82 38.63
C ASP A 24 17.70 45.43 38.69
N THR A 25 16.68 45.26 39.52
CA THR A 25 15.85 44.05 39.62
C THR A 25 15.06 43.74 38.36
N GLY A 26 14.81 44.75 37.51
CA GLY A 26 14.15 44.63 36.21
C GLY A 26 15.17 44.52 35.07
N PHE A 27 15.44 45.64 34.38
CA PHE A 27 16.31 45.67 33.21
C PHE A 27 17.56 46.53 33.46
N THR A 28 18.74 45.96 33.19
CA THR A 28 20.02 46.69 33.23
C THR A 28 20.73 46.57 31.88
N LEU A 29 21.08 47.71 31.27
CA LEU A 29 21.92 47.79 30.09
C LEU A 29 23.38 48.00 30.51
N VAL A 30 24.27 47.10 30.08
CA VAL A 30 25.71 47.21 30.30
C VAL A 30 26.40 47.44 28.97
N THR A 31 27.05 48.60 28.79
CA THR A 31 27.77 48.93 27.55
C THR A 31 29.27 48.88 27.73
N GLY A 32 29.99 48.57 26.66
CA GLY A 32 31.43 48.80 26.58
C GLY A 32 32.04 48.18 25.32
N PRO A 33 33.15 48.75 24.80
CA PRO A 33 33.80 48.24 23.60
C PRO A 33 34.27 46.78 23.75
N ASN A 34 34.63 46.13 22.64
CA ASN A 34 35.19 44.78 22.69
C ASN A 34 36.43 44.73 23.61
N ALA A 35 36.57 43.67 24.40
CA ALA A 35 37.55 43.53 25.48
C ALA A 35 37.39 44.46 26.72
N SER A 36 36.27 45.18 26.85
CA SER A 36 35.95 45.95 28.07
C SER A 36 35.67 45.09 29.31
N GLY A 37 35.33 43.81 29.13
CA GLY A 37 35.04 42.87 30.22
C GLY A 37 33.63 42.28 30.24
N LYS A 38 32.78 42.59 29.23
CA LYS A 38 31.40 42.06 29.10
C LYS A 38 31.32 40.53 29.25
N SER A 39 32.05 39.80 28.41
CA SER A 39 32.09 38.33 28.48
C SER A 39 32.79 37.81 29.76
N SER A 40 33.65 38.62 30.39
CA SER A 40 34.24 38.28 31.69
C SER A 40 33.22 38.32 32.84
N LEU A 41 32.22 39.22 32.79
CA LEU A 41 31.11 39.26 33.76
C LEU A 41 30.28 37.97 33.71
N VAL A 42 29.90 37.56 32.50
CA VAL A 42 29.13 36.32 32.26
C VAL A 42 29.92 35.10 32.76
N ARG A 43 31.21 35.02 32.41
CA ARG A 43 32.10 33.95 32.88
C ARG A 43 32.27 33.94 34.39
N ALA A 44 32.42 35.11 35.03
CA ALA A 44 32.54 35.22 36.47
C ALA A 44 31.29 34.73 37.19
N LEU A 45 30.10 35.15 36.75
CA LEU A 45 28.84 34.69 37.31
C LEU A 45 28.67 33.18 37.12
N ARG A 46 28.97 32.66 35.94
CA ARG A 46 28.92 31.22 35.66
C ARG A 46 29.81 30.42 36.61
N HIS A 47 31.02 30.89 36.89
CA HIS A 47 31.88 30.26 37.89
C HIS A 47 31.38 30.41 39.33
N LEU A 48 30.54 31.40 39.66
CA LEU A 48 29.97 31.50 41.00
C LEU A 48 28.79 30.55 41.22
N VAL A 49 28.02 30.29 40.15
CA VAL A 49 26.74 29.56 40.22
C VAL A 49 26.88 28.08 39.82
N ALA A 50 27.73 27.74 38.85
CA ALA A 50 27.93 26.35 38.42
C ALA A 50 28.97 25.61 39.29
N GLN A 51 28.58 24.46 39.83
CA GLN A 51 29.48 23.58 40.59
C GLN A 51 30.43 22.78 39.67
N ASP A 52 30.10 22.65 38.39
CA ASP A 52 30.87 21.88 37.42
C ASP A 52 31.93 22.69 36.65
N ALA A 53 33.03 22.00 36.35
CA ALA A 53 34.28 22.48 35.75
C ALA A 53 35.11 23.42 36.63
N VAL A 54 35.85 22.83 37.57
CA VAL A 54 37.04 23.44 38.17
C VAL A 54 38.08 23.70 37.06
N PRO A 55 38.49 24.95 36.80
CA PRO A 55 39.70 25.17 36.01
C PRO A 55 40.86 24.56 36.80
N ARG A 56 41.47 23.48 36.30
CA ARG A 56 42.51 22.70 37.00
C ARG A 56 43.77 23.52 37.41
N ASN A 57 43.85 24.83 37.08
CA ASN A 57 45.04 25.67 37.25
C ASN A 57 44.86 27.17 37.54
N GLY A 58 43.68 27.69 37.87
CA GLY A 58 43.51 29.14 38.11
C GLY A 58 43.45 29.52 39.59
N ALA A 59 44.17 30.56 40.03
CA ALA A 59 43.68 31.39 41.13
C ALA A 59 42.37 32.03 40.64
N LEU A 60 41.29 31.88 41.40
CA LEU A 60 39.98 32.41 41.04
C LEU A 60 39.45 33.11 42.29
N THR A 61 39.15 34.40 42.18
CA THR A 61 38.60 35.18 43.30
C THR A 61 37.49 36.05 42.78
N LEU A 62 36.27 35.60 43.05
CA LEU A 62 35.03 36.17 42.55
C LEU A 62 34.04 36.35 43.71
N GLU A 63 33.23 37.39 43.65
CA GLU A 63 32.18 37.65 44.64
C GLU A 63 30.94 38.21 43.92
N ALA A 64 29.75 37.71 44.27
CA ALA A 64 28.50 38.30 43.82
C ALA A 64 27.53 38.47 45.00
N ARG A 65 26.75 39.55 44.96
CA ARG A 65 25.65 39.81 45.88
C ARG A 65 24.33 39.70 45.13
N PHE A 66 23.44 38.88 45.65
CA PHE A 66 22.09 38.72 45.16
C PHE A 66 21.05 39.12 46.21
N GLN A 67 19.87 39.49 45.75
CA GLN A 67 18.66 39.69 46.53
C GLN A 67 17.68 38.55 46.23
N ALA A 68 17.23 37.82 47.26
CA ALA A 68 16.24 36.76 47.14
C ALA A 68 15.10 37.05 48.13
N GLY A 69 13.97 37.55 47.63
CA GLY A 69 12.93 38.13 48.48
C GLY A 69 13.47 39.31 49.30
N ASP A 70 13.32 39.21 50.63
CA ASP A 70 13.85 40.19 51.59
C ASP A 70 15.29 39.88 52.04
N ASP A 71 15.84 38.72 51.67
CA ASP A 71 17.17 38.28 52.08
C ASP A 71 18.27 38.73 51.11
N THR A 72 19.46 38.98 51.66
CA THR A 72 20.68 39.22 50.90
C THR A 72 21.55 37.96 50.89
N LEU A 73 21.82 37.44 49.69
CA LEU A 73 22.72 36.32 49.45
C LEU A 73 24.07 36.83 48.94
N VAL A 74 25.17 36.37 49.51
CA VAL A 74 26.52 36.64 49.01
C VAL A 74 27.18 35.31 48.69
N VAL A 75 27.70 35.18 47.48
CA VAL A 75 28.52 34.04 47.08
C VAL A 75 29.94 34.51 46.84
N THR A 76 30.89 33.82 47.45
CA THR A 76 32.31 34.07 47.25
C THR A 76 32.97 32.79 46.77
N ARG A 77 33.71 32.86 45.66
CA ARG A 77 34.53 31.74 45.18
C ARG A 77 36.00 32.10 45.28
N SER A 78 36.73 31.28 46.05
CA SER A 78 38.18 31.33 46.19
C SER A 78 38.79 29.99 45.74
N GLY A 79 39.29 29.95 44.51
CA GLY A 79 39.75 28.72 43.86
C GLY A 79 38.63 27.70 43.67
N GLN A 80 38.72 26.60 44.40
CA GLN A 80 37.72 25.52 44.38
C GLN A 80 36.61 25.72 45.43
N GLN A 81 36.87 26.52 46.46
CA GLN A 81 35.91 26.71 47.54
C GLN A 81 34.87 27.76 47.12
N VAL A 82 33.60 27.37 47.15
CA VAL A 82 32.45 28.27 47.01
C VAL A 82 31.77 28.36 48.36
N VAL A 83 31.61 29.57 48.88
CA VAL A 83 30.93 29.83 50.16
C VAL A 83 29.71 30.69 49.88
N TRP A 84 28.55 30.22 50.33
CA TRP A 84 27.31 30.97 50.30
C TRP A 84 27.03 31.54 51.69
N GLN A 85 26.59 32.80 51.72
CA GLN A 85 26.15 33.48 52.93
C GLN A 85 24.75 34.05 52.72
N ARG A 86 23.85 33.84 53.67
CA ARG A 86 22.53 34.48 53.74
C ARG A 86 22.53 35.45 54.92
N ASN A 87 22.30 36.74 54.65
CA ASN A 87 22.34 37.82 55.64
C ASN A 87 23.62 37.81 56.51
N GLY A 88 24.76 37.46 55.90
CA GLY A 88 26.07 37.38 56.56
C GLY A 88 26.39 36.08 57.30
N GLN A 89 25.48 35.09 57.32
CA GLN A 89 25.72 33.77 57.92
C GLN A 89 25.96 32.71 56.85
N SER A 90 26.93 31.80 57.07
CA SER A 90 27.22 30.70 56.14
C SER A 90 25.99 29.80 55.97
N THR A 91 25.64 29.49 54.74
CA THR A 91 24.51 28.63 54.37
C THR A 91 24.94 27.63 53.29
N ASP A 92 24.17 26.57 53.12
CA ASP A 92 24.29 25.71 51.93
C ASP A 92 23.91 26.50 50.68
N ALA A 93 24.42 26.06 49.53
CA ALA A 93 24.09 26.66 48.25
C ALA A 93 22.58 26.60 48.01
N PRO A 94 21.95 27.66 47.47
CA PRO A 94 20.55 27.61 47.10
C PRO A 94 20.31 26.52 46.05
N GLU A 95 19.08 25.99 45.99
CA GLU A 95 18.68 25.09 44.92
C GLU A 95 18.68 25.87 43.60
N LEU A 96 19.66 25.52 42.75
CA LEU A 96 19.94 26.15 41.47
C LEU A 96 19.66 25.16 40.34
N PRO A 97 19.31 25.65 39.14
CA PRO A 97 19.12 24.80 37.97
C PRO A 97 20.35 23.91 37.69
N PRO A 98 20.14 22.66 37.20
CA PRO A 98 21.21 21.72 36.87
C PRO A 98 22.24 22.31 35.88
N GLY A 99 23.51 21.94 36.08
CA GLY A 99 24.67 22.54 35.43
C GLY A 99 24.63 22.56 33.90
N ASP A 100 24.07 21.51 33.29
CA ASP A 100 23.99 21.35 31.83
C ASP A 100 23.03 22.36 31.17
N PHE A 101 22.02 22.82 31.91
CA PHE A 101 21.01 23.75 31.41
C PHE A 101 21.22 25.20 31.86
N LEU A 102 22.24 25.48 32.68
CA LEU A 102 22.56 26.85 33.08
C LEU A 102 22.86 27.76 31.87
N ARG A 103 23.29 27.19 30.73
CA ARG A 103 23.47 27.92 29.45
C ARG A 103 22.19 28.62 28.95
N CYS A 104 21.00 28.19 29.36
CA CYS A 104 19.75 28.85 28.99
C CYS A 104 19.62 30.27 29.58
N TYR A 105 20.39 30.59 30.63
CA TYR A 105 20.40 31.89 31.29
C TYR A 105 21.42 32.88 30.69
N TRP A 106 22.33 32.41 29.84
CA TRP A 106 23.34 33.23 29.17
C TRP A 106 23.20 33.08 27.67
N LEU A 107 22.43 33.98 27.08
CA LEU A 107 22.09 33.98 25.67
C LEU A 107 23.12 34.84 24.92
N SER A 108 24.00 34.21 24.15
CA SER A 108 24.91 34.92 23.25
C SER A 108 24.45 34.80 21.80
N MET A 109 24.82 35.78 20.96
CA MET A 109 24.56 35.75 19.52
C MET A 109 25.07 34.46 18.85
N GLY A 110 26.27 34.00 19.23
CA GLY A 110 26.85 32.77 18.68
C GLY A 110 26.07 31.51 19.05
N ASP A 111 25.59 31.43 20.29
CA ASP A 111 24.80 30.28 20.76
C ASP A 111 23.38 30.25 20.17
N LEU A 112 22.87 31.36 19.63
CA LEU A 112 21.55 31.45 18.99
C LEU A 112 21.61 31.31 17.46
N LEU A 113 22.81 31.20 16.87
CA LEU A 113 23.03 30.93 15.45
C LEU A 113 23.18 29.44 15.14
N GLN A 114 23.68 28.66 16.11
CA GLN A 114 23.94 27.23 15.96
C GLN A 114 23.13 26.47 17.01
N ALA A 115 22.35 25.47 16.58
CA ALA A 115 21.77 24.49 17.50
C ALA A 115 22.92 23.69 18.13
N GLY A 116 23.21 23.96 19.39
CA GLY A 116 24.31 23.36 20.12
C GLY A 116 23.85 22.18 20.97
N SER A 117 24.73 21.73 21.87
CA SER A 117 24.43 20.61 22.77
C SER A 117 23.26 20.88 23.73
N THR A 118 22.91 22.16 23.98
CA THR A 118 21.79 22.54 24.84
C THR A 118 20.45 22.29 24.15
N GLU A 119 20.31 22.65 22.87
CA GLU A 119 19.10 22.36 22.08
C GLU A 119 18.88 20.86 21.93
N THR A 120 19.96 20.11 21.66
CA THR A 120 19.89 18.64 21.60
C THR A 120 19.45 18.04 22.93
N ALA A 121 19.98 18.51 24.06
CA ALA A 121 19.58 18.03 25.39
C ALA A 121 18.12 18.38 25.74
N ILE A 122 17.66 19.59 25.38
CA ILE A 122 16.24 19.99 25.52
C ILE A 122 15.34 19.09 24.66
N LEU A 123 15.73 18.85 23.42
CA LEU A 123 15.00 17.98 22.49
C LEU A 123 14.94 16.53 22.99
N GLU A 124 16.06 15.96 23.43
CA GLU A 124 16.11 14.61 23.99
C GLU A 124 15.19 14.47 25.21
N GLN A 125 15.14 15.47 26.08
CA GLN A 125 14.27 15.47 27.26
C GLN A 125 12.78 15.61 26.87
N LEU A 126 12.46 16.54 25.95
CA LEU A 126 11.10 16.69 25.42
C LEU A 126 10.62 15.42 24.70
N GLN A 127 11.49 14.75 23.95
CA GLN A 127 11.19 13.49 23.29
C GLN A 127 10.88 12.38 24.30
N ARG A 128 11.63 12.30 25.41
CA ARG A 128 11.33 11.33 26.49
C ARG A 128 9.97 11.57 27.13
N GLU A 129 9.60 12.84 27.35
CA GLU A 129 8.30 13.21 27.95
C GLU A 129 7.14 13.00 27.00
N LEU A 130 7.31 13.32 25.71
CA LEU A 130 6.30 13.13 24.67
C LEU A 130 6.10 11.67 24.26
N ALA A 131 7.14 10.83 24.34
CA ALA A 131 7.06 9.44 23.91
C ALA A 131 6.09 8.62 24.77
N GLY A 132 5.75 9.04 26.00
CA GLY A 132 4.62 8.51 26.78
C GLY A 132 4.52 6.98 26.95
N GLY A 133 5.55 6.23 26.56
CA GLY A 133 5.57 4.77 26.44
C GLY A 133 5.06 4.15 25.13
N PHE A 134 4.57 4.90 24.14
CA PHE A 134 3.99 4.34 22.89
C PHE A 134 4.49 5.05 21.62
N ASP A 135 5.00 4.26 20.68
CA ASP A 135 5.44 4.74 19.36
C ASP A 135 4.28 4.66 18.35
N LEU A 136 3.48 5.72 18.29
CA LEU A 136 2.36 5.84 17.33
C LEU A 136 2.86 5.87 15.86
N THR A 137 4.11 6.28 15.64
CA THR A 137 4.73 6.32 14.31
C THR A 137 4.96 4.90 13.80
N MET A 138 5.45 4.00 14.67
CA MET A 138 5.57 2.57 14.35
C MET A 138 4.21 1.95 14.00
N VAL A 139 3.16 2.27 14.76
CA VAL A 139 1.80 1.78 14.47
C VAL A 139 1.30 2.31 13.12
N ARG A 140 1.59 3.57 12.77
CA ARG A 140 1.18 4.17 11.48
C ARG A 140 1.90 3.55 10.28
N GLN A 141 3.11 3.03 10.49
CA GLN A 141 3.91 2.32 9.49
C GLN A 141 3.55 0.84 9.36
N ASP A 142 2.62 0.33 10.17
CA ASP A 142 2.09 -1.02 10.03
C ASP A 142 1.43 -1.19 8.65
N PRO A 143 1.68 -2.30 7.93
CA PRO A 143 1.05 -2.61 6.66
C PRO A 143 -0.48 -2.50 6.66
N LEU A 144 -1.14 -2.70 7.81
CA LEU A 144 -2.58 -2.53 7.99
C LEU A 144 -3.09 -1.11 7.70
N PHE A 145 -2.24 -0.10 7.87
CA PHE A 145 -2.58 1.31 7.65
C PHE A 145 -1.86 1.93 6.45
N GLU A 146 -1.23 1.12 5.59
CA GLU A 146 -0.59 1.60 4.36
C GLU A 146 -1.65 1.81 3.25
N ILE A 147 -1.80 3.06 2.79
CA ILE A 147 -2.69 3.42 1.68
C ILE A 147 -1.84 3.85 0.49
N LYS A 148 -1.94 3.12 -0.62
CA LYS A 148 -1.24 3.45 -1.86
C LYS A 148 -2.08 4.45 -2.66
N ALA A 149 -1.43 5.44 -3.28
CA ALA A 149 -2.10 6.49 -4.07
C ALA A 149 -3.00 6.00 -5.23
N ARG A 150 -2.88 4.72 -5.63
CA ARG A 150 -3.67 4.10 -6.72
C ARG A 150 -4.37 2.81 -6.27
N GLN A 151 -4.57 2.61 -4.98
CA GLN A 151 -5.23 1.40 -4.44
C GLN A 151 -6.65 1.27 -5.01
N GLY A 152 -7.01 0.09 -5.50
CA GLY A 152 -8.31 -0.16 -6.15
C GLY A 152 -8.37 0.21 -7.64
N ARG A 153 -7.38 0.94 -8.20
CA ARG A 153 -7.42 1.36 -9.63
C ARG A 153 -7.21 0.19 -10.60
N SER A 154 -6.31 -0.73 -10.27
CA SER A 154 -6.12 -1.97 -11.02
C SER A 154 -7.37 -2.84 -11.00
N GLU A 155 -7.98 -2.99 -9.82
CA GLU A 155 -9.17 -3.79 -9.57
C GLU A 155 -10.38 -3.21 -10.31
N SER A 156 -10.57 -1.89 -10.24
CA SER A 156 -11.60 -1.16 -10.99
C SER A 156 -11.45 -1.32 -12.51
N SER A 157 -10.23 -1.14 -13.03
CA SER A 157 -9.97 -1.34 -14.46
C SER A 157 -10.19 -2.79 -14.90
N THR A 158 -9.91 -3.75 -14.02
CA THR A 158 -10.13 -5.18 -14.27
C THR A 158 -11.62 -5.49 -14.30
N LEU A 159 -12.40 -4.99 -13.34
CA LEU A 159 -13.86 -5.12 -13.32
C LEU A 159 -14.47 -4.57 -14.63
N GLN A 160 -14.07 -3.38 -15.05
CA GLN A 160 -14.58 -2.76 -16.29
C GLN A 160 -14.30 -3.62 -17.53
N ARG A 161 -13.10 -4.21 -17.63
CA ARG A 161 -12.75 -5.15 -18.72
C ARG A 161 -13.61 -6.42 -18.67
N LYS A 162 -13.83 -6.98 -17.48
CA LYS A 162 -14.65 -8.20 -17.30
C LYS A 162 -16.13 -7.94 -17.57
N GLU A 163 -16.66 -6.77 -17.20
CA GLU A 163 -18.02 -6.36 -17.54
C GLU A 163 -18.20 -6.19 -19.05
N LYS A 164 -17.21 -5.62 -19.75
CA LYS A 164 -17.22 -5.52 -21.21
C LYS A 164 -17.21 -6.91 -21.86
N ALA A 165 -16.35 -7.82 -21.41
CA ALA A 165 -16.29 -9.20 -21.89
C ALA A 165 -17.63 -9.95 -21.66
N LEU A 166 -18.26 -9.75 -20.50
CA LEU A 166 -19.59 -10.31 -20.22
C LEU A 166 -20.67 -9.74 -21.16
N ALA A 167 -20.60 -8.44 -21.46
CA ALA A 167 -21.53 -7.80 -22.39
C ALA A 167 -21.35 -8.31 -23.83
N GLU A 168 -20.11 -8.52 -24.27
CA GLU A 168 -19.78 -9.12 -25.58
C GLU A 168 -20.31 -10.56 -25.66
N CYS A 169 -20.02 -11.39 -24.67
CA CYS A 169 -20.52 -12.76 -24.59
C CYS A 169 -22.07 -12.81 -24.60
N ARG A 170 -22.75 -11.93 -23.85
CA ARG A 170 -24.22 -11.82 -23.90
C ARG A 170 -24.75 -11.45 -25.28
N ARG A 171 -24.06 -10.58 -26.03
CA ARG A 171 -24.45 -10.20 -27.40
C ARG A 171 -24.31 -11.36 -28.36
N GLU A 172 -23.24 -12.15 -28.23
CA GLU A 172 -23.01 -13.36 -29.03
C GLU A 172 -24.09 -14.41 -28.77
N TYR A 173 -24.41 -14.70 -27.51
CA TYR A 173 -25.50 -15.62 -27.15
C TYR A 173 -26.86 -15.10 -27.63
N ALA A 174 -27.14 -13.79 -27.54
CA ALA A 174 -28.37 -13.21 -28.08
C ALA A 174 -28.42 -13.21 -29.62
N ALA A 175 -27.28 -13.26 -30.31
CA ALA A 175 -27.22 -13.47 -31.75
C ALA A 175 -27.48 -14.94 -32.11
N LEU A 176 -26.88 -15.88 -31.38
CA LEU A 176 -27.13 -17.31 -31.52
C LEU A 176 -28.59 -17.68 -31.25
N GLU A 177 -29.23 -17.08 -30.25
CA GLU A 177 -30.66 -17.29 -29.97
C GLU A 177 -31.55 -16.85 -31.14
N ARG A 178 -31.20 -15.73 -31.80
CA ARG A 178 -31.88 -15.28 -33.03
C ARG A 178 -31.60 -16.19 -34.22
N GLU A 179 -30.39 -16.78 -34.29
CA GLU A 179 -30.06 -17.78 -35.30
C GLU A 179 -30.82 -19.11 -35.06
N ARG A 180 -31.20 -19.45 -33.82
CA ARG A 180 -32.00 -20.65 -33.52
C ARG A 180 -33.36 -20.62 -34.20
N ASP A 181 -34.01 -19.47 -34.29
CA ASP A 181 -35.29 -19.32 -34.98
C ASP A 181 -35.18 -19.65 -36.49
N ARG A 182 -33.98 -19.51 -37.06
CA ARG A 182 -33.69 -19.88 -38.46
C ARG A 182 -33.67 -21.39 -38.69
N LEU A 183 -33.48 -22.22 -37.64
CA LEU A 183 -33.60 -23.67 -37.78
C LEU A 183 -35.03 -24.08 -38.11
N THR A 184 -36.02 -23.44 -37.49
CA THR A 184 -37.45 -23.71 -37.79
C THR A 184 -37.78 -23.34 -39.24
N GLU A 185 -37.28 -22.20 -39.72
CA GLU A 185 -37.42 -21.81 -41.13
C GLU A 185 -36.73 -22.80 -42.08
N LEU A 186 -35.54 -23.29 -41.73
CA LEU A 186 -34.83 -24.30 -42.52
C LEU A 186 -35.54 -25.65 -42.51
N ASP A 187 -36.12 -26.08 -41.39
CA ASP A 187 -36.91 -27.31 -41.29
C ASP A 187 -38.15 -27.24 -42.21
N GLU A 188 -38.88 -26.12 -42.21
CA GLU A 188 -40.02 -25.90 -43.11
C GLU A 188 -39.60 -25.96 -44.59
N ARG A 189 -38.47 -25.33 -44.94
CA ARG A 189 -37.94 -25.35 -46.31
C ARG A 189 -37.47 -26.74 -46.74
N ILE A 190 -36.81 -27.50 -45.85
CA ILE A 190 -36.37 -28.87 -46.11
C ILE A 190 -37.58 -29.78 -46.36
N GLU A 191 -38.63 -29.68 -45.54
CA GLU A 191 -39.86 -30.46 -45.74
C GLU A 191 -40.59 -30.07 -47.02
N ALA A 192 -40.61 -28.78 -47.38
CA ALA A 192 -41.15 -28.33 -48.67
C ALA A 192 -40.36 -28.88 -49.87
N ALA A 193 -39.01 -28.83 -49.85
CA ALA A 193 -38.19 -29.41 -50.91
C ALA A 193 -38.27 -30.95 -50.95
N ARG A 194 -38.40 -31.61 -49.79
CA ARG A 194 -38.63 -33.05 -49.70
C ARG A 194 -39.94 -33.45 -50.37
N THR A 195 -41.00 -32.70 -50.09
CA THR A 195 -42.31 -32.87 -50.73
C THR A 195 -42.20 -32.66 -52.24
N ALA A 196 -41.48 -31.61 -52.68
CA ALA A 196 -41.21 -31.38 -54.11
C ALA A 196 -40.45 -32.54 -54.77
N ARG A 197 -39.46 -33.16 -54.11
CA ARG A 197 -38.77 -34.37 -54.61
C ARG A 197 -39.73 -35.54 -54.81
N THR A 198 -40.68 -35.74 -53.88
CA THR A 198 -41.72 -36.76 -54.03
C THR A 198 -42.64 -36.46 -55.22
N GLU A 199 -43.02 -35.19 -55.42
CA GLU A 199 -43.85 -34.77 -56.56
C GLU A 199 -43.12 -34.88 -57.91
N VAL A 200 -41.79 -34.69 -57.95
CA VAL A 200 -40.96 -34.99 -59.14
C VAL A 200 -41.10 -36.47 -59.54
N THR A 201 -40.92 -37.38 -58.59
CA THR A 201 -41.05 -38.83 -58.85
C THR A 201 -42.45 -39.20 -59.32
N ARG A 202 -43.50 -38.66 -58.67
CA ARG A 202 -44.90 -38.89 -59.06
C ARG A 202 -45.21 -38.36 -60.47
N THR A 203 -44.71 -37.18 -60.80
CA THR A 203 -44.94 -36.57 -62.13
C THR A 203 -44.18 -37.32 -63.24
N GLN A 204 -43.00 -37.86 -62.96
CA GLN A 204 -42.27 -38.76 -63.88
C GLN A 204 -43.03 -40.05 -64.13
N GLN A 205 -43.53 -40.68 -63.07
CA GLN A 205 -44.32 -41.90 -63.18
C GLN A 205 -45.67 -41.64 -63.93
N ALA A 206 -46.26 -40.45 -63.82
CA ALA A 206 -47.44 -40.06 -64.62
C ALA A 206 -47.13 -39.93 -66.13
N LEU A 207 -45.94 -39.43 -66.50
CA LEU A 207 -45.49 -39.40 -67.89
C LEU A 207 -45.31 -40.83 -68.46
N GLU A 208 -44.81 -41.76 -67.65
CA GLU A 208 -44.69 -43.17 -68.03
C GLU A 208 -46.06 -43.84 -68.18
N TRP A 209 -47.01 -43.53 -67.30
CA TRP A 209 -48.39 -44.00 -67.40
C TRP A 209 -49.05 -43.55 -68.70
N LEU A 210 -48.93 -42.26 -69.05
CA LEU A 210 -49.44 -41.70 -70.30
C LEU A 210 -48.89 -42.45 -71.53
N ALA A 211 -47.59 -42.72 -71.54
CA ALA A 211 -46.93 -43.43 -72.63
C ALA A 211 -47.38 -44.90 -72.75
N ALA A 212 -47.70 -45.57 -71.65
CA ALA A 212 -48.23 -46.95 -71.66
C ALA A 212 -49.69 -46.98 -72.17
N ARG A 213 -50.52 -46.01 -71.78
CA ARG A 213 -51.92 -45.89 -72.22
C ARG A 213 -52.08 -45.70 -73.72
N GLN A 214 -51.22 -44.89 -74.34
CA GLN A 214 -51.23 -44.70 -75.80
C GLN A 214 -50.94 -46.00 -76.53
N ARG A 215 -49.92 -46.76 -76.09
CA ARG A 215 -49.54 -48.07 -76.66
C ARG A 215 -50.63 -49.13 -76.50
N ARG A 216 -51.37 -49.15 -75.38
CA ARG A 216 -52.50 -50.07 -75.17
C ARG A 216 -53.62 -49.84 -76.20
N ARG A 217 -54.02 -48.59 -76.42
CA ARG A 217 -55.13 -48.25 -77.35
C ARG A 217 -54.86 -48.71 -78.78
N GLU A 218 -53.60 -48.64 -79.23
CA GLU A 218 -53.18 -49.11 -80.55
C GLU A 218 -53.39 -50.63 -80.69
N LEU A 219 -53.00 -51.41 -79.67
CA LEU A 219 -53.15 -52.88 -79.64
C LEU A 219 -54.61 -53.36 -79.55
N GLU A 220 -55.50 -52.62 -78.87
CA GLU A 220 -56.93 -52.96 -78.77
C GLU A 220 -57.65 -52.89 -80.13
N SER A 221 -57.23 -51.97 -81.00
CA SER A 221 -57.82 -51.81 -82.33
C SER A 221 -57.56 -53.00 -83.27
N GLU A 222 -56.45 -53.73 -83.05
CA GLU A 222 -56.00 -54.83 -83.89
C GLU A 222 -56.68 -56.18 -83.51
N LEU A 223 -57.05 -56.33 -82.23
CA LEU A 223 -57.68 -57.54 -81.67
C LEU A 223 -59.15 -57.74 -82.07
N ALA A 224 -59.87 -56.69 -82.47
CA ALA A 224 -61.30 -56.73 -82.79
C ALA A 224 -61.68 -57.53 -84.06
N THR A 225 -60.74 -58.25 -84.68
CA THR A 225 -60.90 -58.95 -85.98
C THR A 225 -61.09 -60.49 -85.87
N PHE A 226 -61.12 -61.08 -84.67
CA PHE A 226 -61.23 -62.54 -84.43
C PHE A 226 -62.64 -63.02 -83.97
N PRO A 227 -63.03 -64.31 -84.13
CA PRO A 227 -64.36 -64.85 -83.74
C PRO A 227 -64.58 -65.01 -82.22
N GLU A 228 -65.83 -64.82 -81.74
CA GLU A 228 -66.21 -64.79 -80.31
C GLU A 228 -65.96 -66.11 -79.53
N ALA A 229 -65.89 -67.27 -80.20
CA ALA A 229 -65.53 -68.54 -79.56
C ALA A 229 -64.05 -68.64 -79.16
N MET A 230 -63.17 -67.79 -79.73
CA MET A 230 -61.76 -67.68 -79.38
C MET A 230 -61.53 -66.98 -78.04
N GLU A 231 -62.47 -66.15 -77.57
CA GLU A 231 -62.38 -65.49 -76.26
C GLU A 231 -62.52 -66.45 -75.07
N ARG A 232 -63.06 -67.66 -75.31
CA ARG A 232 -63.21 -68.71 -74.29
C ARG A 232 -62.09 -69.75 -74.34
N LEU A 233 -61.20 -69.64 -75.33
CA LEU A 233 -60.05 -70.49 -75.57
C LEU A 233 -58.78 -69.72 -75.21
N HIS A 234 -58.08 -70.20 -74.20
CA HIS A 234 -56.85 -69.64 -73.69
C HIS A 234 -55.64 -70.37 -74.26
N GLY A 235 -55.87 -71.55 -74.87
CA GLY A 235 -55.03 -72.64 -75.42
C GLY A 235 -53.66 -72.80 -74.82
N ASN A 236 -53.57 -72.41 -73.57
CA ASN A 236 -53.05 -73.27 -72.57
C ASN A 236 -54.09 -74.28 -72.07
N GLU A 237 -55.32 -74.49 -72.58
CA GLU A 237 -56.20 -75.49 -71.93
C GLU A 237 -55.55 -76.88 -71.83
N ARG A 238 -54.71 -77.22 -72.81
CA ARG A 238 -53.85 -78.41 -72.79
C ARG A 238 -52.78 -78.34 -71.69
N GLU A 239 -52.07 -77.21 -71.58
CA GLU A 239 -51.07 -76.94 -70.54
C GLU A 239 -51.69 -76.70 -69.16
N ARG A 240 -52.94 -76.25 -69.06
CA ARG A 240 -53.64 -75.84 -67.85
C ARG A 240 -54.24 -77.05 -67.17
N LEU A 241 -54.69 -78.02 -67.95
CA LEU A 241 -54.93 -79.36 -67.44
C LEU A 241 -53.62 -79.97 -66.90
N ASP A 242 -52.52 -79.89 -67.66
CA ASP A 242 -51.21 -80.41 -67.22
C ASP A 242 -50.64 -79.61 -66.01
N GLU A 243 -50.90 -78.30 -65.90
CA GLU A 243 -50.48 -77.40 -64.82
C GLU A 243 -51.31 -77.61 -63.55
N LEU A 244 -52.63 -77.76 -63.65
CA LEU A 244 -53.49 -78.04 -62.50
C LEU A 244 -53.16 -79.40 -61.89
N GLU A 245 -52.86 -80.41 -62.72
CA GLU A 245 -52.36 -81.71 -62.27
C GLU A 245 -50.95 -81.59 -61.65
N GLY A 246 -50.04 -80.83 -62.27
CA GLY A 246 -48.70 -80.60 -61.74
C GLY A 246 -48.63 -79.66 -60.52
N TYR A 247 -49.63 -78.79 -60.32
CA TYR A 247 -49.71 -77.87 -59.18
C TYR A 247 -50.30 -78.58 -57.96
N ARG A 248 -51.29 -79.47 -58.15
CA ARG A 248 -51.74 -80.43 -57.11
C ARG A 248 -50.54 -81.21 -56.56
N ASP A 249 -49.70 -81.75 -57.44
CA ASP A 249 -48.56 -82.58 -57.04
C ASP A 249 -47.45 -81.76 -56.34
N ARG A 250 -47.23 -80.50 -56.77
CA ARG A 250 -46.31 -79.55 -56.08
C ARG A 250 -46.83 -79.10 -54.72
N LEU A 251 -48.12 -78.83 -54.56
CA LEU A 251 -48.71 -78.51 -53.26
C LEU A 251 -48.59 -79.68 -52.27
N ALA A 252 -48.70 -80.93 -52.76
CA ALA A 252 -48.43 -82.13 -51.96
C ALA A 252 -46.95 -82.30 -51.56
N GLU A 253 -46.02 -81.69 -52.29
CA GLU A 253 -44.60 -81.61 -51.95
C GLU A 253 -44.33 -80.48 -50.92
N GLN A 254 -44.92 -79.30 -51.11
CA GLN A 254 -44.83 -78.18 -50.16
C GLN A 254 -45.38 -78.52 -48.76
N LEU A 255 -46.44 -79.34 -48.67
CA LEU A 255 -46.95 -79.84 -47.40
C LEU A 255 -45.96 -80.78 -46.69
N ARG A 256 -45.09 -81.47 -47.42
CA ARG A 256 -44.02 -82.30 -46.86
C ARG A 256 -42.86 -81.43 -46.37
N ASP A 257 -42.47 -80.42 -47.13
CA ASP A 257 -41.39 -79.50 -46.76
C ASP A 257 -41.74 -78.61 -45.56
N ASN A 258 -42.98 -78.10 -45.49
CA ASN A 258 -43.44 -77.31 -44.34
C ASN A 258 -43.42 -78.13 -43.04
N ARG A 259 -43.76 -79.43 -43.11
CA ARG A 259 -43.64 -80.33 -41.95
C ARG A 259 -42.18 -80.53 -41.52
N ARG A 260 -41.26 -80.66 -42.47
CA ARG A 260 -39.82 -80.75 -42.18
C ARG A 260 -39.31 -79.49 -41.46
N GLN A 261 -39.69 -78.31 -41.92
CA GLN A 261 -39.31 -77.02 -41.29
C GLN A 261 -39.92 -76.84 -39.89
N GLN A 262 -41.14 -77.34 -39.65
CA GLN A 262 -41.72 -77.36 -38.31
C GLN A 262 -40.92 -78.25 -37.34
N ASP A 263 -40.38 -79.36 -37.84
CA ASP A 263 -39.55 -80.25 -37.02
C ASP A 263 -38.16 -79.64 -36.77
N GLU A 264 -37.55 -78.98 -37.78
CA GLU A 264 -36.29 -78.22 -37.64
C GLU A 264 -36.43 -77.09 -36.59
N ALA A 265 -37.48 -76.27 -36.63
CA ALA A 265 -37.70 -75.20 -35.65
C ALA A 265 -37.99 -75.73 -34.22
N ARG A 266 -38.61 -76.92 -34.08
CA ARG A 266 -38.76 -77.60 -32.78
C ARG A 266 -37.42 -78.09 -32.23
N GLU A 267 -36.53 -78.55 -33.11
CA GLU A 267 -35.17 -78.94 -32.74
C GLU A 267 -34.34 -77.73 -32.32
N GLU A 268 -34.42 -76.60 -33.04
CA GLU A 268 -33.75 -75.34 -32.65
C GLU A 268 -34.20 -74.84 -31.28
N LYS A 269 -35.51 -74.87 -30.99
CA LYS A 269 -36.04 -74.53 -29.66
C LYS A 269 -35.49 -75.44 -28.56
N ARG A 270 -35.37 -76.74 -28.82
CA ARG A 270 -34.78 -77.70 -27.86
C ARG A 270 -33.27 -77.49 -27.69
N ALA A 271 -32.56 -77.18 -28.77
CA ALA A 271 -31.12 -76.96 -28.77
C ALA A 271 -30.70 -75.70 -27.99
N ALA A 272 -31.57 -74.69 -27.89
CA ALA A 272 -31.33 -73.48 -27.09
C ALA A 272 -31.19 -73.75 -25.58
N GLY A 273 -31.69 -74.89 -25.09
CA GLY A 273 -31.41 -75.40 -23.74
C GLY A 273 -31.94 -74.56 -22.57
N LEU A 274 -32.88 -73.64 -22.81
CA LEU A 274 -33.58 -72.88 -21.77
C LEU A 274 -34.80 -73.68 -21.28
N GLY A 275 -34.95 -73.84 -19.96
CA GLY A 275 -36.16 -74.39 -19.35
C GLY A 275 -37.30 -73.37 -19.32
N ASP A 276 -38.55 -73.85 -19.21
CA ASP A 276 -39.70 -72.98 -18.95
C ASP A 276 -39.74 -72.55 -17.46
N PRO A 277 -39.92 -71.25 -17.13
CA PRO A 277 -40.18 -70.12 -18.03
C PRO A 277 -38.92 -69.41 -18.55
N VAL A 278 -38.98 -68.96 -19.81
CA VAL A 278 -38.03 -68.04 -20.45
C VAL A 278 -37.98 -66.70 -19.67
N PRO A 279 -36.81 -66.04 -19.52
CA PRO A 279 -36.72 -64.75 -18.83
C PRO A 279 -37.66 -63.70 -19.43
N GLU A 280 -38.30 -62.90 -18.59
CA GLU A 280 -39.12 -61.79 -19.08
C GLU A 280 -38.25 -60.66 -19.65
N ALA A 281 -38.77 -59.91 -20.63
CA ALA A 281 -38.07 -58.77 -21.23
C ALA A 281 -37.71 -57.68 -20.18
N SER A 282 -38.52 -57.56 -19.12
CA SER A 282 -38.28 -56.66 -17.99
C SER A 282 -37.07 -57.07 -17.14
N GLU A 283 -36.89 -58.37 -16.88
CA GLU A 283 -35.75 -58.91 -16.14
C GLU A 283 -34.45 -58.74 -16.93
N LEU A 284 -34.48 -58.98 -18.25
CA LEU A 284 -33.34 -58.74 -19.13
C LEU A 284 -32.97 -57.24 -19.22
N ALA A 285 -33.96 -56.35 -19.30
CA ALA A 285 -33.73 -54.90 -19.29
C ALA A 285 -33.11 -54.41 -17.97
N SER A 286 -33.60 -54.88 -16.83
CA SER A 286 -33.05 -54.53 -15.51
C SER A 286 -31.61 -55.01 -15.35
N ALA A 287 -31.30 -56.24 -15.75
CA ALA A 287 -29.94 -56.78 -15.67
C ALA A 287 -28.97 -56.05 -16.62
N ARG A 288 -29.43 -55.61 -17.80
CA ARG A 288 -28.66 -54.75 -18.70
C ARG A 288 -28.33 -53.40 -18.06
N GLN A 289 -29.29 -52.78 -17.38
CA GLN A 289 -29.08 -51.52 -16.66
C GLN A 289 -28.02 -51.68 -15.55
N HIS A 290 -28.09 -52.75 -14.76
CA HIS A 290 -27.07 -53.04 -13.75
C HIS A 290 -25.67 -53.24 -14.36
N LEU A 291 -25.56 -53.93 -15.50
CA LEU A 291 -24.29 -54.08 -16.23
C LEU A 291 -23.74 -52.74 -16.78
N GLU A 292 -24.60 -51.83 -17.23
CA GLU A 292 -24.19 -50.49 -17.68
C GLU A 292 -23.73 -49.61 -16.50
N GLU A 293 -24.41 -49.69 -15.34
CA GLU A 293 -23.99 -49.00 -14.12
C GLU A 293 -22.67 -49.57 -13.55
N MET A 294 -22.45 -50.88 -13.66
CA MET A 294 -21.16 -51.51 -13.31
C MET A 294 -20.00 -50.96 -14.16
N ASP A 295 -20.19 -50.78 -15.47
CA ASP A 295 -19.17 -50.19 -16.36
C ASP A 295 -18.87 -48.74 -15.99
N ARG A 296 -19.92 -47.94 -15.73
CA ARG A 296 -19.76 -46.54 -15.30
C ARG A 296 -18.97 -46.45 -14.00
N LYS A 297 -19.34 -47.24 -12.99
CA LYS A 297 -18.66 -47.28 -11.70
C LYS A 297 -17.24 -47.85 -11.80
N ALA A 298 -16.98 -48.81 -12.70
CA ALA A 298 -15.64 -49.32 -12.96
C ALA A 298 -14.72 -48.26 -13.61
N ALA A 299 -15.25 -47.44 -14.53
CA ALA A 299 -14.53 -46.30 -15.09
C ALA A 299 -14.25 -45.21 -14.04
N GLU A 300 -15.22 -44.89 -13.19
CA GLU A 300 -15.03 -43.97 -12.06
C GLU A 300 -13.96 -44.51 -11.09
N ARG A 301 -13.97 -45.81 -10.81
CA ARG A 301 -12.99 -46.49 -9.95
C ARG A 301 -11.57 -46.37 -10.50
N ALA A 302 -11.39 -46.61 -11.79
CA ALA A 302 -10.10 -46.47 -12.45
C ALA A 302 -9.57 -45.02 -12.38
N SER A 303 -10.44 -44.03 -12.60
CA SER A 303 -10.08 -42.61 -12.47
C SER A 303 -9.71 -42.21 -11.04
N ILE A 304 -10.47 -42.69 -10.04
CA ILE A 304 -10.14 -42.43 -8.62
C ILE A 304 -8.85 -43.14 -8.21
N GLN A 305 -8.58 -44.34 -8.72
CA GLN A 305 -7.33 -45.05 -8.48
C GLN A 305 -6.12 -44.29 -9.06
N GLU A 306 -6.22 -43.79 -10.29
CA GLU A 306 -5.16 -42.97 -10.89
C GLU A 306 -4.88 -41.71 -10.06
N ARG A 307 -5.93 -41.03 -9.59
CA ARG A 307 -5.81 -39.87 -8.69
C ARG A 307 -5.21 -40.25 -7.32
N LEU A 308 -5.50 -41.44 -6.82
CA LEU A 308 -4.92 -41.95 -5.57
C LEU A 308 -3.41 -42.22 -5.75
N ASP A 309 -3.02 -42.80 -6.88
CA ASP A 309 -1.61 -43.05 -7.22
C ASP A 309 -0.86 -41.72 -7.41
N GLU A 310 -1.48 -40.72 -8.04
CA GLU A 310 -0.95 -39.35 -8.13
C GLU A 310 -0.80 -38.70 -6.74
N ALA A 311 -1.81 -38.81 -5.87
CA ALA A 311 -1.76 -38.28 -4.51
C ALA A 311 -0.65 -38.95 -3.69
N GLY A 312 -0.47 -40.27 -3.85
CA GLY A 312 0.65 -41.00 -3.24
C GLY A 312 2.02 -40.57 -3.79
N ALA A 313 2.11 -40.25 -5.07
CA ALA A 313 3.32 -39.70 -5.68
C ALA A 313 3.60 -38.25 -5.23
N ARG A 314 2.57 -37.45 -4.95
CA ARG A 314 2.71 -36.12 -4.33
C ARG A 314 3.16 -36.22 -2.88
N GLU A 315 2.55 -37.11 -2.09
CA GLU A 315 2.96 -37.40 -0.71
C GLU A 315 4.44 -37.82 -0.68
N SER A 316 4.85 -38.75 -1.54
CA SER A 316 6.24 -39.23 -1.62
C SER A 316 7.22 -38.10 -1.99
N ARG A 317 6.82 -37.18 -2.87
CA ARG A 317 7.61 -35.99 -3.23
C ARG A 317 7.72 -35.00 -2.08
N ALA A 318 6.62 -34.75 -1.37
CA ALA A 318 6.60 -33.86 -0.20
C ALA A 318 7.45 -34.42 0.95
N VAL A 319 7.36 -35.74 1.21
CA VAL A 319 8.23 -36.44 2.17
C VAL A 319 9.70 -36.34 1.75
N ALA A 320 10.03 -36.59 0.48
CA ALA A 320 11.40 -36.47 0.00
C ALA A 320 11.95 -35.04 0.10
N ALA A 321 11.11 -34.03 -0.10
CA ALA A 321 11.49 -32.62 0.01
C ALA A 321 11.79 -32.18 1.46
N LEU A 322 11.24 -32.88 2.46
CA LEU A 322 11.50 -32.65 3.89
C LEU A 322 12.79 -33.34 4.39
N GLN A 323 13.44 -34.15 3.54
CA GLN A 323 14.70 -34.86 3.82
C GLN A 323 14.74 -35.52 5.22
N PRO A 324 13.79 -36.42 5.54
CA PRO A 324 13.71 -37.02 6.85
C PRO A 324 14.96 -37.88 7.14
N PRO A 325 15.44 -37.91 8.40
CA PRO A 325 16.54 -38.79 8.80
C PRO A 325 16.18 -40.27 8.57
N GLU A 326 17.19 -41.10 8.25
CA GLU A 326 16.99 -42.51 7.87
C GLU A 326 16.08 -43.27 8.85
N GLY A 327 14.98 -43.82 8.32
CA GLY A 327 14.06 -44.68 9.08
C GLY A 327 12.96 -43.96 9.87
N ARG A 328 12.80 -42.64 9.76
CA ARG A 328 11.66 -41.91 10.36
C ARG A 328 10.74 -41.31 9.30
N ALA A 329 9.43 -41.50 9.48
CA ALA A 329 8.43 -40.80 8.67
C ALA A 329 8.12 -39.44 9.32
N PRO A 330 8.14 -38.33 8.56
CA PRO A 330 7.80 -37.02 9.11
C PRO A 330 6.31 -36.98 9.46
N GLU A 331 5.99 -36.60 10.70
CA GLU A 331 4.63 -36.36 11.19
C GLU A 331 4.50 -34.92 11.69
N PRO A 332 4.34 -33.95 10.78
CA PRO A 332 4.10 -32.57 11.18
C PRO A 332 2.70 -32.46 11.79
N THR A 333 2.61 -32.42 13.11
CA THR A 333 1.37 -32.03 13.79
C THR A 333 1.17 -30.52 13.65
N PRO A 334 -0.08 -30.02 13.64
CA PRO A 334 -0.35 -28.58 13.61
C PRO A 334 0.37 -27.79 14.72
N GLU A 335 0.53 -28.41 15.90
CA GLU A 335 1.26 -27.84 17.04
C GLU A 335 2.77 -27.74 16.77
N ALA A 336 3.37 -28.76 16.14
CA ALA A 336 4.79 -28.76 15.78
C ALA A 336 5.12 -27.72 14.69
N VAL A 337 4.19 -27.51 13.74
CA VAL A 337 4.32 -26.51 12.67
C VAL A 337 4.30 -25.08 13.26
N ASN A 338 3.41 -24.81 14.21
CA ASN A 338 3.37 -23.52 14.90
C ASN A 338 4.62 -23.25 15.74
N GLN A 339 5.08 -24.25 16.52
CA GLN A 339 6.31 -24.14 17.32
C GLN A 339 7.55 -23.90 16.44
N ALA A 340 7.62 -24.51 15.25
CA ALA A 340 8.70 -24.27 14.29
C ALA A 340 8.66 -22.85 13.71
N GLY A 341 7.48 -22.29 13.46
CA GLY A 341 7.30 -20.91 13.01
C GLY A 341 7.73 -19.87 14.05
N GLU A 342 7.31 -20.04 15.31
CA GLU A 342 7.70 -19.15 16.42
C GLU A 342 9.22 -19.15 16.65
N LEU A 343 9.83 -20.34 16.61
CA LEU A 343 11.26 -20.51 16.84
C LEU A 343 12.12 -19.92 15.70
N ALA A 344 11.63 -19.96 14.46
CA ALA A 344 12.29 -19.33 13.31
C ALA A 344 12.28 -17.79 13.38
N GLU A 345 11.17 -17.18 13.79
CA GLU A 345 11.08 -15.73 14.01
C GLU A 345 12.00 -15.27 15.14
N GLN A 346 12.04 -16.02 16.25
CA GLN A 346 12.95 -15.72 17.37
C GLN A 346 14.43 -15.80 16.95
N LEU A 347 14.83 -16.85 16.22
CA LEU A 347 16.21 -16.97 15.69
C LEU A 347 16.56 -15.82 14.74
N ARG A 348 15.63 -15.41 13.88
CA ARG A 348 15.83 -14.30 12.94
C ARG A 348 16.02 -12.97 13.67
N ALA A 349 15.20 -12.69 14.68
CA ALA A 349 15.28 -11.47 15.48
C ALA A 349 16.63 -11.37 16.22
N VAL A 350 17.06 -12.45 16.88
CA VAL A 350 18.36 -12.49 17.59
C VAL A 350 19.53 -12.35 16.62
N ARG A 351 19.48 -13.02 15.45
CA ARG A 351 20.55 -12.93 14.43
C ARG A 351 20.70 -11.52 13.86
N LEU A 352 19.60 -10.84 13.53
CA LEU A 352 19.62 -9.45 13.03
C LEU A 352 20.21 -8.50 14.07
N ARG A 353 19.86 -8.70 15.36
CA ARG A 353 20.39 -7.90 16.45
C ARG A 353 21.88 -8.13 16.69
N LEU A 354 22.36 -9.37 16.59
CA LEU A 354 23.78 -9.71 16.62
C LEU A 354 24.54 -9.04 15.48
N GLN A 355 24.05 -9.13 14.24
CA GLN A 355 24.67 -8.48 13.09
C GLN A 355 24.75 -6.95 13.24
N GLU A 356 23.71 -6.32 13.80
CA GLU A 356 23.70 -4.87 14.06
C GLU A 356 24.77 -4.47 15.10
N LEU A 357 24.90 -5.26 16.18
CA LEU A 357 25.86 -4.97 17.25
C LEU A 357 27.31 -5.31 16.87
N GLU A 358 27.53 -6.40 16.14
CA GLU A 358 28.83 -6.79 15.59
C GLU A 358 29.34 -5.75 14.58
N ALA A 359 28.47 -5.22 13.70
CA ALA A 359 28.83 -4.14 12.78
C ALA A 359 29.25 -2.83 13.50
N ARG A 360 28.69 -2.56 14.69
CA ARG A 360 29.08 -1.44 15.55
C ARG A 360 30.40 -1.70 16.30
N GLN A 361 30.72 -2.97 16.59
CA GLN A 361 31.94 -3.38 17.29
C GLN A 361 33.19 -3.30 16.40
N ASP A 362 33.08 -3.63 15.12
CA ASP A 362 34.19 -3.63 14.15
C ASP A 362 34.86 -2.25 13.96
N HIS A 363 34.18 -1.16 14.35
CA HIS A 363 34.70 0.21 14.28
C HIS A 363 35.46 0.66 15.55
N ALA A 364 35.60 -0.18 16.58
CA ALA A 364 35.99 0.24 17.93
C ALA A 364 37.28 -0.41 18.48
N ASN A 365 38.30 -0.63 17.64
CA ASN A 365 39.57 -1.19 18.12
C ASN A 365 40.72 -0.18 18.00
N THR A 366 41.18 0.34 19.14
CA THR A 366 42.41 1.15 19.22
C THR A 366 43.09 0.84 20.55
N GLU A 367 44.40 0.59 20.49
CA GLU A 367 45.22 0.36 21.68
C GLU A 367 45.11 1.56 22.64
N VAL A 368 44.79 1.27 23.90
CA VAL A 368 44.53 2.28 24.93
C VAL A 368 45.84 2.63 25.63
N GLU A 369 46.30 3.87 25.46
CA GLU A 369 47.37 4.43 26.30
C GLU A 369 46.81 4.78 27.68
N ASP A 370 47.49 4.36 28.76
CA ASP A 370 47.12 4.74 30.13
C ASP A 370 47.31 6.27 30.29
N PRO A 371 46.25 7.05 30.62
CA PRO A 371 46.35 8.52 30.75
C PRO A 371 47.08 8.97 32.03
N GLU A 372 47.29 8.06 32.99
CA GLU A 372 47.78 8.40 34.32
C GLU A 372 49.25 8.89 34.36
N PRO A 373 50.20 8.33 33.57
CA PRO A 373 51.55 8.87 33.40
C PRO A 373 51.56 10.28 32.78
N LEU A 374 50.67 10.57 31.81
CA LEU A 374 50.57 11.90 31.19
C LEU A 374 50.08 12.95 32.19
N ARG A 375 49.11 12.59 33.04
CA ARG A 375 48.62 13.46 34.12
C ARG A 375 49.71 13.81 35.13
N ARG A 376 50.57 12.85 35.49
CA ARG A 376 51.72 13.09 36.40
C ARG A 376 52.73 14.07 35.80
N ARG A 377 53.13 13.88 34.55
CA ARG A 377 54.04 14.78 33.80
C ARG A 377 53.50 16.21 33.70
N ILE A 378 52.22 16.36 33.34
CA ILE A 378 51.52 17.66 33.24
C ILE A 378 51.51 18.38 34.59
N ASN A 379 51.22 17.66 35.67
CA ASN A 379 51.15 18.25 37.01
C ASN A 379 52.51 18.77 37.50
N GLU A 380 53.61 18.06 37.22
CA GLU A 380 54.95 18.52 37.61
C GLU A 380 55.43 19.72 36.76
N LEU A 381 55.09 19.80 35.46
CA LEU A 381 55.36 20.99 34.65
C LEU A 381 54.57 22.22 35.12
N ARG A 382 53.29 22.03 35.46
CA ARG A 382 52.46 23.08 36.07
C ARG A 382 53.02 23.53 37.42
N ARG A 383 53.54 22.60 38.22
CA ARG A 383 54.18 22.89 39.51
C ARG A 383 55.47 23.71 39.36
N TRP A 384 56.23 23.50 38.28
CA TRP A 384 57.41 24.30 37.96
C TRP A 384 57.04 25.72 37.51
N LEU A 385 56.07 25.87 36.59
CA LEU A 385 55.62 27.18 36.09
C LEU A 385 55.08 28.08 37.21
N ARG A 386 54.41 27.51 38.22
CA ARG A 386 53.91 28.24 39.40
C ARG A 386 55.02 28.88 40.25
N GLN A 387 56.27 28.46 40.12
CA GLN A 387 57.39 29.01 40.92
C GLN A 387 58.07 30.23 40.28
N LEU A 388 57.65 30.63 39.08
CA LEU A 388 58.24 31.73 38.31
C LEU A 388 57.44 33.05 38.36
N GLU A 389 56.39 33.16 39.19
CA GLU A 389 55.60 34.39 39.32
C GLU A 389 56.47 35.61 39.68
N PRO A 390 56.61 36.62 38.78
CA PRO A 390 57.52 37.74 38.97
C PRO A 390 57.07 38.72 40.07
N ALA A 391 55.78 38.74 40.39
CA ALA A 391 55.20 39.60 41.43
C ALA A 391 55.68 39.23 42.84
N ARG A 392 55.84 37.92 43.12
CA ARG A 392 56.25 37.41 44.43
C ARG A 392 57.75 37.65 44.70
N ARG A 393 58.60 37.53 43.68
CA ARG A 393 60.04 37.88 43.78
C ARG A 393 60.25 39.38 43.99
N ARG A 394 59.56 40.25 43.25
CA ARG A 394 59.71 41.71 43.39
C ARG A 394 59.27 42.22 44.77
N GLY A 395 58.20 41.67 45.35
CA GLY A 395 57.74 42.02 46.70
C GLY A 395 58.70 41.63 47.83
N LEU A 396 59.32 40.45 47.73
CA LEU A 396 60.29 39.95 48.74
C LEU A 396 61.63 40.72 48.71
N PHE A 397 62.13 41.09 47.52
CA PHE A 397 63.34 41.92 47.40
C PHE A 397 63.10 43.37 47.83
N ALA A 398 61.94 43.95 47.53
CA ALA A 398 61.59 45.30 47.96
C ALA A 398 61.39 45.39 49.49
N GLY A 399 60.71 44.42 50.11
CA GLY A 399 60.48 44.40 51.56
C GLY A 399 61.76 44.20 52.39
N SER A 400 62.70 43.38 51.91
CA SER A 400 63.99 43.14 52.58
C SER A 400 64.94 44.33 52.47
N ALA A 401 64.96 45.04 51.33
CA ALA A 401 65.73 46.27 51.17
C ALA A 401 65.21 47.39 52.09
N VAL A 402 63.89 47.57 52.20
CA VAL A 402 63.29 48.58 53.08
C VAL A 402 63.54 48.25 54.56
N ALA A 403 63.46 46.98 54.96
CA ALA A 403 63.74 46.56 56.33
C ALA A 403 65.22 46.75 56.73
N LEU A 404 66.16 46.48 55.83
CA LEU A 404 67.60 46.70 56.06
C LEU A 404 67.95 48.19 56.19
N VAL A 405 67.35 49.04 55.35
CA VAL A 405 67.54 50.50 55.43
C VAL A 405 66.93 51.06 56.71
N ALA A 406 65.73 50.62 57.10
CA ALA A 406 65.10 51.02 58.35
C ALA A 406 65.92 50.57 59.58
N ALA A 407 66.52 49.39 59.53
CA ALA A 407 67.39 48.88 60.59
C ALA A 407 68.70 49.65 60.72
N ALA A 408 69.34 49.98 59.59
CA ALA A 408 70.55 50.80 59.56
C ALA A 408 70.29 52.21 60.10
N LEU A 409 69.15 52.82 59.73
CA LEU A 409 68.72 54.12 60.25
C LEU A 409 68.42 54.07 61.75
N ALA A 410 67.73 53.02 62.22
CA ALA A 410 67.42 52.84 63.65
C ALA A 410 68.68 52.59 64.50
N ALA A 411 69.64 51.80 63.99
CA ALA A 411 70.92 51.56 64.66
C ALA A 411 71.77 52.84 64.73
N MET A 412 71.80 53.62 63.65
CA MET A 412 72.54 54.88 63.58
C MET A 412 71.95 55.95 64.51
N ALA A 413 70.61 56.07 64.57
CA ALA A 413 69.91 56.94 65.51
C ALA A 413 70.16 56.53 66.97
N GLY A 414 70.15 55.23 67.27
CA GLY A 414 70.43 54.72 68.59
C GLY A 414 71.87 54.98 69.08
N LEU A 415 72.85 54.89 68.18
CA LEU A 415 74.25 55.22 68.47
C LEU A 415 74.45 56.73 68.75
N PHE A 416 73.68 57.58 68.05
CA PHE A 416 73.77 59.04 68.18
C PHE A 416 73.13 59.58 69.47
N TYR A 417 72.07 58.93 69.97
CA TYR A 417 71.32 59.37 71.15
C TYR A 417 71.60 58.56 72.44
N GLY A 418 72.51 57.59 72.40
CA GLY A 418 72.96 56.86 73.60
C GLY A 418 71.89 56.02 74.29
N LEU A 419 70.90 55.52 73.55
CA LEU A 419 69.77 54.75 74.10
C LEU A 419 70.16 53.27 74.32
N PRO A 420 70.01 52.70 75.54
CA PRO A 420 70.48 51.35 75.86
C PRO A 420 69.70 50.20 75.18
N LEU A 421 68.66 50.49 74.38
CA LEU A 421 67.82 49.51 73.68
C LEU A 421 67.83 49.62 72.14
N ALA A 422 68.80 50.33 71.56
CA ALA A 422 68.88 50.54 70.10
C ALA A 422 69.09 49.27 69.25
N TRP A 423 69.52 48.16 69.87
CA TRP A 423 69.84 46.90 69.18
C TRP A 423 68.61 46.02 68.92
N ALA A 424 67.49 46.23 69.64
CA ALA A 424 66.26 45.44 69.48
C ALA A 424 65.64 45.55 68.07
N PRO A 425 65.42 46.74 67.49
CA PRO A 425 64.89 46.84 66.12
C PRO A 425 65.87 46.30 65.06
N ALA A 426 67.18 46.41 65.27
CA ALA A 426 68.19 45.85 64.38
C ALA A 426 68.15 44.32 64.36
N MET A 427 67.92 43.67 65.51
CA MET A 427 67.79 42.22 65.61
C MET A 427 66.52 41.71 64.91
N VAL A 428 65.39 42.41 65.09
CA VAL A 428 64.11 42.08 64.42
C VAL A 428 64.25 42.18 62.89
N ALA A 429 64.95 43.20 62.40
CA ALA A 429 65.20 43.35 60.97
C ALA A 429 66.16 42.29 60.40
N LEU A 430 67.15 41.84 61.19
CA LEU A 430 68.06 40.74 60.81
C LEU A 430 67.33 39.40 60.74
N VAL A 431 66.40 39.14 61.67
CA VAL A 431 65.52 37.96 61.64
C VAL A 431 64.55 38.02 60.45
N ALA A 432 63.97 39.19 60.17
CA ALA A 432 63.11 39.39 59.01
C ALA A 432 63.86 39.22 57.68
N ALA A 433 65.10 39.74 57.59
CA ALA A 433 65.98 39.57 56.44
C ALA A 433 66.39 38.09 56.27
N GLY A 434 66.75 37.40 57.36
CA GLY A 434 67.08 35.98 57.36
C GLY A 434 65.90 35.10 56.94
N TRP A 435 64.69 35.40 57.42
CA TRP A 435 63.47 34.68 57.03
C TRP A 435 63.12 34.91 55.55
N SER A 436 63.31 36.14 55.04
CA SER A 436 63.10 36.45 53.62
C SER A 436 64.14 35.79 52.71
N ALA A 437 65.40 35.70 53.12
CA ALA A 437 66.45 35.00 52.39
C ALA A 437 66.21 33.49 52.39
N GLN A 438 65.76 32.92 53.51
CA GLN A 438 65.35 31.52 53.61
C GLN A 438 64.16 31.20 52.71
N GLN A 439 63.19 32.12 52.58
CA GLN A 439 62.10 31.98 51.62
C GLN A 439 62.60 32.04 50.16
N CYS A 440 63.53 32.93 49.82
CA CYS A 440 64.15 32.97 48.49
C CYS A 440 64.92 31.69 48.14
N VAL A 441 65.68 31.13 49.09
CA VAL A 441 66.37 29.84 48.92
C VAL A 441 65.36 28.71 48.73
N SER A 442 64.28 28.69 49.52
CA SER A 442 63.22 27.67 49.40
C SER A 442 62.53 27.69 48.02
N LEU A 443 62.40 28.86 47.40
CA LEU A 443 61.83 29.00 46.06
C LEU A 443 62.78 28.49 44.96
N VAL A 444 64.09 28.65 45.13
CA VAL A 444 65.09 28.14 44.18
C VAL A 444 65.28 26.63 44.31
N THR A 445 65.25 26.10 45.54
CA THR A 445 65.33 24.65 45.78
C THR A 445 64.06 23.94 45.30
N SER A 446 62.89 24.51 45.58
CA SER A 446 61.60 23.95 45.13
C SER A 446 61.47 23.92 43.60
N ALA A 447 62.08 24.88 42.88
CA ALA A 447 62.05 24.92 41.42
C ALA A 447 63.01 23.88 40.81
N ARG A 448 64.15 23.64 41.47
CA ARG A 448 65.09 22.56 41.11
C ARG A 448 64.53 21.18 41.40
N GLU A 449 63.81 21.02 42.51
CA GLU A 449 63.14 19.76 42.86
C GLU A 449 61.97 19.43 41.91
N ALA A 450 61.16 20.42 41.53
CA ALA A 450 60.09 20.24 40.55
C ALA A 450 60.65 19.88 39.16
N ARG A 451 61.78 20.49 38.77
CA ARG A 451 62.52 20.12 37.56
C ARG A 451 63.00 18.67 37.62
N ARG A 452 63.65 18.26 38.71
CA ARG A 452 64.16 16.90 38.89
C ARG A 452 63.04 15.85 38.82
N ARG A 453 61.90 16.11 39.46
CA ARG A 453 60.73 15.21 39.43
C ARG A 453 60.09 15.12 38.03
N ALA A 454 60.04 16.23 37.30
CA ALA A 454 59.57 16.21 35.91
C ALA A 454 60.52 15.41 34.99
N GLU A 455 61.83 15.50 35.21
CA GLU A 455 62.84 14.69 34.49
C GLU A 455 62.75 13.20 34.87
N GLU A 456 62.52 12.87 36.15
CA GLU A 456 62.29 11.50 36.66
C GLU A 456 61.01 10.85 36.08
N GLU A 457 59.96 11.65 35.84
CA GLU A 457 58.72 11.21 35.17
C GLU A 457 58.86 11.16 33.62
N GLY A 458 60.05 11.48 33.07
CA GLY A 458 60.37 11.31 31.66
C GLY A 458 60.12 12.53 30.76
N VAL A 459 60.04 13.75 31.31
CA VAL A 459 59.94 14.99 30.51
C VAL A 459 61.34 15.49 30.14
N THR A 460 61.69 15.45 28.86
CA THR A 460 62.95 15.98 28.33
C THR A 460 62.75 17.36 27.68
N LEU A 461 63.53 18.34 28.13
CA LEU A 461 63.57 19.70 27.58
C LEU A 461 65.03 20.18 27.54
N GLU A 462 65.47 20.71 26.40
CA GLU A 462 66.84 21.23 26.23
C GLU A 462 67.06 22.52 27.03
N ASN A 463 66.01 23.35 27.15
CA ASN A 463 66.04 24.63 27.86
C ASN A 463 64.82 24.81 28.76
N TRP A 464 65.05 24.93 30.07
CA TRP A 464 64.01 25.18 31.07
C TRP A 464 63.67 26.67 31.17
N GLN A 465 63.01 27.20 30.13
CA GLN A 465 62.48 28.56 30.05
C GLN A 465 60.93 28.53 29.98
N PRO A 466 60.22 29.64 30.30
CA PRO A 466 58.76 29.65 30.37
C PRO A 466 58.04 29.26 29.08
N GLU A 467 58.55 29.70 27.93
CA GLU A 467 57.96 29.40 26.61
C GLU A 467 58.09 27.92 26.23
N PRO A 468 59.29 27.30 26.18
CA PRO A 468 59.44 25.87 25.88
C PRO A 468 58.68 24.93 26.83
N VAL A 469 58.60 25.28 28.12
CA VAL A 469 57.87 24.49 29.12
C VAL A 469 56.35 24.62 28.92
N SER A 470 55.87 25.79 28.52
CA SER A 470 54.44 26.01 28.23
C SER A 470 54.00 25.32 26.94
N ASP A 471 54.86 25.30 25.93
CA ASP A 471 54.58 24.59 24.67
C ASP A 471 54.55 23.08 24.89
N ARG A 472 55.52 22.53 25.65
CA ARG A 472 55.51 21.11 26.02
C ARG A 472 54.34 20.72 26.92
N LEU A 473 53.87 21.64 27.76
CA LEU A 473 52.65 21.45 28.54
C LEU A 473 51.41 21.34 27.63
N ARG A 474 51.27 22.22 26.63
CA ARG A 474 50.15 22.16 25.66
C ARG A 474 50.18 20.87 24.84
N GLU A 475 51.37 20.41 24.43
CA GLU A 475 51.52 19.13 23.72
C GLU A 475 51.05 17.95 24.57
N LEU A 476 51.47 17.87 25.84
CA LEU A 476 51.06 16.81 26.75
C LEU A 476 49.57 16.88 27.11
N GLU A 477 49.00 18.09 27.25
CA GLU A 477 47.55 18.28 27.46
C GLU A 477 46.72 17.80 26.25
N THR A 478 47.24 18.03 25.04
CA THR A 478 46.62 17.51 23.81
C THR A 478 46.71 15.99 23.73
N ALA A 479 47.84 15.41 24.15
CA ALA A 479 48.00 13.96 24.24
C ALA A 479 47.08 13.33 25.30
N LEU A 480 46.89 13.99 26.45
CA LEU A 480 45.97 13.53 27.49
C LEU A 480 44.50 13.54 27.03
N ALA A 481 44.07 14.58 26.32
CA ALA A 481 42.71 14.64 25.77
C ALA A 481 42.44 13.50 24.77
N ARG A 482 43.46 13.11 23.98
CA ARG A 482 43.38 11.95 23.08
C ARG A 482 43.29 10.63 23.86
N ALA A 483 44.07 10.46 24.92
CA ALA A 483 44.05 9.25 25.76
C ALA A 483 42.73 9.09 26.56
N ASP A 484 42.18 10.18 27.12
CA ASP A 484 40.89 10.15 27.82
C ASP A 484 39.74 9.77 26.85
N TYR A 485 39.75 10.29 25.61
CA TYR A 485 38.80 9.92 24.56
C TYR A 485 38.91 8.43 24.16
N GLN A 486 40.13 7.90 24.04
CA GLN A 486 40.36 6.48 23.74
C GLN A 486 39.86 5.56 24.88
N GLN A 487 40.02 5.97 26.14
CA GLN A 487 39.52 5.20 27.30
C GLN A 487 38.00 5.13 27.35
N GLU A 488 37.31 6.22 26.99
CA GLU A 488 35.85 6.27 26.98
C GLU A 488 35.26 5.44 25.83
N SER A 489 35.89 5.50 24.65
CA SER A 489 35.58 4.62 23.51
C SER A 489 35.77 3.13 23.88
N ALA A 490 36.82 2.79 24.62
CA ALA A 490 37.07 1.41 25.05
C ALA A 490 36.04 0.90 26.09
N ARG A 491 35.48 1.77 26.93
CA ARG A 491 34.38 1.40 27.85
C ARG A 491 33.08 1.13 27.10
N GLN A 492 32.79 1.91 26.07
CA GLN A 492 31.63 1.67 25.21
C GLN A 492 31.78 0.36 24.43
N ALA A 493 32.98 0.08 23.90
CA ALA A 493 33.29 -1.20 23.25
C ALA A 493 33.08 -2.42 24.17
N ARG A 494 33.45 -2.31 25.47
CA ARG A 494 33.22 -3.39 26.45
C ARG A 494 31.74 -3.66 26.74
N ARG A 495 30.92 -2.60 26.84
CA ARG A 495 29.47 -2.77 27.03
C ARG A 495 28.82 -3.45 25.83
N LEU A 496 29.24 -3.07 24.63
CA LEU A 496 28.79 -3.72 23.39
C LEU A 496 29.23 -5.19 23.35
N SER A 497 30.45 -5.52 23.77
CA SER A 497 30.90 -6.92 23.82
C SER A 497 30.12 -7.78 24.83
N GLU A 498 29.77 -7.24 25.99
CA GLU A 498 28.96 -7.95 27.00
C GLU A 498 27.52 -8.19 26.52
N GLU A 499 26.95 -7.28 25.72
CA GLU A 499 25.62 -7.44 25.12
C GLU A 499 25.64 -8.46 23.96
N ILE A 500 26.70 -8.46 23.16
CA ILE A 500 26.94 -9.47 22.10
C ILE A 500 27.10 -10.86 22.71
N GLU A 501 27.87 -11.02 23.79
CA GLU A 501 28.08 -12.32 24.45
C GLU A 501 26.75 -12.92 24.97
N LYS A 502 25.88 -12.10 25.57
CA LYS A 502 24.54 -12.54 26.01
C LYS A 502 23.65 -12.98 24.85
N LEU A 503 23.64 -12.21 23.76
CA LEU A 503 22.83 -12.55 22.58
C LEU A 503 23.39 -13.77 21.83
N GLN A 504 24.71 -14.00 21.87
CA GLN A 504 25.34 -15.24 21.37
C GLN A 504 24.93 -16.45 22.20
N GLU A 505 24.82 -16.31 23.53
CA GLU A 505 24.33 -17.36 24.42
C GLU A 505 22.85 -17.69 24.12
N GLU A 506 21.99 -16.68 23.99
CA GLU A 506 20.57 -16.85 23.60
C GLU A 506 20.42 -17.51 22.21
N HIS A 507 21.22 -17.08 21.22
CA HIS A 507 21.25 -17.69 19.89
C HIS A 507 21.63 -19.18 19.95
N SER A 508 22.61 -19.54 20.78
CA SER A 508 23.02 -20.94 20.95
C SER A 508 21.94 -21.81 21.58
N GLN A 509 21.15 -21.27 22.53
CA GLN A 509 20.03 -21.97 23.15
C GLN A 509 18.90 -22.19 22.15
N LEU A 510 18.57 -21.18 21.34
CA LEU A 510 17.54 -21.29 20.30
C LEU A 510 17.93 -22.27 19.18
N GLU A 511 19.21 -22.31 18.78
CA GLU A 511 19.72 -23.33 17.84
C GLU A 511 19.64 -24.74 18.46
N GLY A 512 19.89 -24.89 19.77
CA GLY A 512 19.67 -26.16 20.48
C GLY A 512 18.21 -26.61 20.46
N ASN A 513 17.28 -25.68 20.69
CA ASN A 513 15.83 -25.95 20.64
C ASN A 513 15.36 -26.32 19.23
N LYS A 514 15.93 -25.70 18.19
CA LYS A 514 15.69 -26.04 16.77
C LYS A 514 16.10 -27.49 16.47
N GLN A 515 17.25 -27.92 16.97
CA GLN A 515 17.73 -29.30 16.81
C GLN A 515 16.83 -30.31 17.53
N ALA A 516 16.40 -30.00 18.76
CA ALA A 516 15.49 -30.87 19.50
C ALA A 516 14.12 -31.02 18.82
N LEU A 517 13.56 -29.93 18.27
CA LEU A 517 12.29 -29.96 17.53
C LEU A 517 12.40 -30.75 16.22
N ALA A 518 13.51 -30.59 15.50
CA ALA A 518 13.79 -31.35 14.27
C ALA A 518 13.88 -32.86 14.51
N GLU A 519 14.51 -33.28 15.62
CA GLU A 519 14.58 -34.68 16.02
C GLU A 519 13.22 -35.27 16.42
N ALA A 520 12.36 -34.47 17.05
CA ALA A 520 11.04 -34.91 17.52
C ALA A 520 10.03 -35.14 16.39
N VAL A 521 10.09 -34.32 15.33
CA VAL A 521 9.09 -34.32 14.23
C VAL A 521 9.61 -35.04 12.98
N GLY A 522 10.93 -35.23 12.86
CA GLY A 522 11.55 -36.08 11.84
C GLY A 522 11.87 -35.38 10.52
N PHE A 523 12.47 -34.18 10.56
CA PHE A 523 12.91 -33.43 9.37
C PHE A 523 14.34 -32.88 9.55
N GLU A 524 14.97 -32.41 8.46
CA GLU A 524 16.32 -31.85 8.53
C GLU A 524 16.34 -30.45 9.21
N PRO A 525 17.17 -30.20 10.25
CA PRO A 525 17.21 -28.93 10.97
C PRO A 525 17.54 -27.70 10.12
N THR A 526 18.20 -27.88 8.99
CA THR A 526 18.60 -26.82 8.03
C THR A 526 17.38 -26.11 7.42
N LEU A 527 16.24 -26.79 7.31
CA LEU A 527 15.02 -26.27 6.68
C LEU A 527 14.28 -25.21 7.51
N ILE A 528 14.45 -25.20 8.84
CA ILE A 528 13.88 -24.17 9.74
C ILE A 528 14.63 -22.84 9.64
N GLY A 529 15.88 -22.84 9.17
CA GLY A 529 16.76 -21.65 9.15
C GLY A 529 16.36 -20.60 8.11
N GLU A 530 17.16 -20.48 7.04
CA GLU A 530 17.02 -19.40 6.05
C GLU A 530 15.72 -19.44 5.23
N SER A 531 14.93 -20.51 5.35
CA SER A 531 13.66 -20.66 4.64
C SER A 531 12.57 -21.30 5.51
N ALA A 532 12.33 -20.79 6.72
CA ALA A 532 11.21 -21.22 7.56
C ALA A 532 9.86 -21.24 6.81
N ALA A 533 9.63 -20.26 5.93
CA ALA A 533 8.47 -20.22 5.04
C ALA A 533 8.39 -21.42 4.08
N ARG A 534 9.54 -21.93 3.61
CA ARG A 534 9.62 -23.13 2.77
C ARG A 534 9.34 -24.39 3.58
N PHE A 535 9.80 -24.47 4.83
CA PHE A 535 9.46 -25.57 5.72
C PHE A 535 7.95 -25.61 6.01
N LEU A 536 7.34 -24.47 6.36
CA LEU A 536 5.89 -24.37 6.60
C LEU A 536 5.08 -24.75 5.35
N ALA A 537 5.52 -24.32 4.17
CA ALA A 537 4.89 -24.70 2.90
C ALA A 537 5.00 -26.20 2.62
N LEU A 538 6.17 -26.82 2.83
CA LEU A 538 6.39 -28.25 2.60
C LEU A 538 5.63 -29.12 3.63
N ALA A 539 5.54 -28.67 4.88
CA ALA A 539 4.75 -29.35 5.92
C ALA A 539 3.25 -29.27 5.62
N ALA A 540 2.75 -28.12 5.14
CA ALA A 540 1.36 -27.97 4.70
C ALA A 540 1.05 -28.80 3.44
N GLU A 541 1.98 -28.86 2.48
CA GLU A 541 1.84 -29.71 1.29
C GLU A 541 1.77 -31.20 1.65
N LEU A 542 2.55 -31.65 2.64
CA LEU A 542 2.50 -33.03 3.12
C LEU A 542 1.16 -33.36 3.80
N ASP A 543 0.67 -32.47 4.68
CA ASP A 543 -0.61 -32.64 5.36
C ASP A 543 -1.79 -32.65 4.36
N GLN A 544 -1.76 -31.75 3.38
CA GLN A 544 -2.75 -31.70 2.31
C GLN A 544 -2.72 -32.97 1.45
N ALA A 545 -1.54 -33.47 1.08
CA ALA A 545 -1.40 -34.70 0.29
C ALA A 545 -1.93 -35.93 1.05
N ARG A 546 -1.65 -36.05 2.36
CA ARG A 546 -2.18 -37.12 3.22
C ARG A 546 -3.69 -37.06 3.35
N THR A 547 -4.25 -35.87 3.55
CA THR A 547 -5.69 -35.66 3.66
C THR A 547 -6.41 -35.98 2.34
N GLU A 548 -5.85 -35.56 1.20
CA GLU A 548 -6.37 -35.89 -0.13
C GLU A 548 -6.35 -37.40 -0.38
N ARG A 549 -5.24 -38.06 -0.07
CA ARG A 549 -5.08 -39.51 -0.18
C ARG A 549 -6.10 -40.27 0.68
N ALA A 550 -6.22 -39.94 1.97
CA ALA A 550 -7.17 -40.58 2.87
C ALA A 550 -8.63 -40.43 2.40
N ARG A 551 -8.98 -39.25 1.86
CA ARG A 551 -10.31 -39.01 1.26
C ARG A 551 -10.54 -39.85 0.01
N LEU A 552 -9.54 -40.00 -0.85
CA LEU A 552 -9.62 -40.83 -2.06
C LEU A 552 -9.70 -42.33 -1.72
N GLU A 553 -8.95 -42.80 -0.73
CA GLU A 553 -9.03 -44.19 -0.21
C GLU A 553 -10.45 -44.49 0.32
N GLN A 554 -11.05 -43.57 1.09
CA GLN A 554 -12.42 -43.74 1.57
C GLN A 554 -13.45 -43.74 0.44
N ARG A 555 -13.25 -42.92 -0.60
CA ARG A 555 -14.14 -42.88 -1.78
C ARG A 555 -14.03 -44.17 -2.58
N LEU A 556 -12.82 -44.70 -2.76
CA LEU A 556 -12.57 -45.97 -3.45
C LEU A 556 -13.27 -47.13 -2.73
N ALA A 557 -13.14 -47.21 -1.40
CA ALA A 557 -13.81 -48.23 -0.60
C ALA A 557 -15.35 -48.19 -0.74
N ARG A 558 -15.95 -47.00 -0.74
CA ARG A 558 -17.41 -46.84 -0.98
C ARG A 558 -17.81 -47.24 -2.40
N LEU A 559 -16.97 -46.98 -3.39
CA LEU A 559 -17.25 -47.31 -4.78
C LEU A 559 -17.14 -48.82 -5.01
N ASP A 560 -16.20 -49.49 -4.34
CA ASP A 560 -16.09 -50.96 -4.33
C ASP A 560 -17.35 -51.61 -3.75
N GLU A 561 -17.89 -51.10 -2.64
CA GLU A 561 -19.19 -51.55 -2.08
C GLU A 561 -20.34 -51.35 -3.08
N GLN A 562 -20.36 -50.23 -3.80
CA GLN A 562 -21.39 -49.91 -4.78
C GLN A 562 -21.30 -50.78 -6.06
N VAL A 563 -20.10 -51.19 -6.47
CA VAL A 563 -19.92 -52.12 -7.60
C VAL A 563 -20.41 -53.52 -7.23
N GLU A 564 -20.13 -53.99 -6.02
CA GLU A 564 -20.64 -55.28 -5.55
C GLU A 564 -22.18 -55.29 -5.40
N ALA A 565 -22.79 -54.16 -5.03
CA ALA A 565 -24.25 -54.03 -4.96
C ALA A 565 -24.93 -54.19 -6.33
N GLU A 566 -24.35 -53.66 -7.41
CA GLU A 566 -24.88 -53.84 -8.78
C GLU A 566 -24.60 -55.24 -9.35
N ARG A 567 -23.53 -55.89 -8.89
CA ARG A 567 -23.12 -57.23 -9.32
C ARG A 567 -24.05 -58.32 -8.84
N ALA A 568 -24.59 -58.19 -7.62
CA ALA A 568 -25.40 -59.24 -6.99
C ALA A 568 -26.72 -59.58 -7.75
N PRO A 569 -27.52 -58.63 -8.24
CA PRO A 569 -28.71 -58.91 -9.06
C PRO A 569 -28.41 -59.68 -10.35
N VAL A 570 -27.36 -59.28 -11.09
CA VAL A 570 -26.96 -59.94 -12.35
C VAL A 570 -26.49 -61.37 -12.10
N ARG A 571 -25.70 -61.58 -11.03
CA ARG A 571 -25.25 -62.90 -10.61
C ARG A 571 -26.44 -63.83 -10.30
N THR A 572 -27.42 -63.33 -9.55
CA THR A 572 -28.61 -64.09 -9.16
C THR A 572 -29.45 -64.50 -10.37
N LEU A 573 -29.55 -63.64 -11.39
CA LEU A 573 -30.27 -63.95 -12.63
C LEU A 573 -29.54 -65.06 -13.42
N LEU A 574 -28.23 -64.97 -13.59
CA LEU A 574 -27.44 -65.98 -14.31
C LEU A 574 -27.40 -67.33 -13.59
N GLU A 575 -27.33 -67.32 -12.26
CA GLU A 575 -27.42 -68.53 -11.41
C GLU A 575 -28.75 -69.26 -11.61
N ARG A 576 -29.88 -68.53 -11.68
CA ARG A 576 -31.21 -69.12 -11.90
C ARG A 576 -31.30 -69.95 -13.18
N TYR A 577 -30.59 -69.54 -14.22
CA TYR A 577 -30.57 -70.21 -15.53
C TYR A 577 -29.35 -71.10 -15.76
N GLY A 578 -28.51 -71.30 -14.73
CA GLY A 578 -27.31 -72.15 -14.82
C GLY A 578 -26.23 -71.63 -15.76
N LEU A 579 -26.21 -70.33 -16.03
CA LEU A 579 -25.28 -69.65 -16.94
C LEU A 579 -24.30 -68.73 -16.19
N LEU A 580 -24.05 -69.01 -14.91
CA LEU A 580 -23.04 -68.29 -14.17
C LEU A 580 -21.64 -68.69 -14.69
N PRO A 581 -20.84 -67.75 -15.23
CA PRO A 581 -19.48 -68.03 -15.67
C PRO A 581 -18.53 -68.26 -14.48
N ASP A 582 -17.48 -69.06 -14.70
CA ASP A 582 -16.40 -69.25 -13.72
C ASP A 582 -15.64 -67.93 -13.45
N ASP A 583 -15.52 -67.09 -14.49
CA ASP A 583 -15.04 -65.71 -14.36
C ASP A 583 -16.19 -64.79 -13.96
N THR A 584 -16.19 -64.37 -12.71
CA THR A 584 -17.24 -63.51 -12.16
C THR A 584 -16.97 -62.02 -12.37
N THR A 585 -15.94 -61.62 -13.13
CA THR A 585 -15.70 -60.22 -13.51
C THR A 585 -16.86 -59.64 -14.34
N THR A 586 -16.93 -58.32 -14.48
CA THR A 586 -17.95 -57.65 -15.31
C THR A 586 -17.99 -58.18 -16.74
N ALA A 587 -16.82 -58.51 -17.31
CA ALA A 587 -16.71 -59.08 -18.66
C ALA A 587 -17.28 -60.50 -18.73
N GLY A 588 -16.97 -61.35 -17.74
CA GLY A 588 -17.53 -62.69 -17.63
C GLY A 588 -19.06 -62.66 -17.47
N LEU A 589 -19.57 -61.84 -16.54
CA LEU A 589 -21.01 -61.68 -16.32
C LEU A 589 -21.74 -61.13 -17.55
N ARG A 590 -21.12 -60.22 -18.31
CA ARG A 590 -21.65 -59.73 -19.59
C ARG A 590 -21.75 -60.85 -20.62
N ALA A 591 -20.70 -61.66 -20.77
CA ALA A 591 -20.72 -62.79 -21.70
C ALA A 591 -21.81 -63.82 -21.33
N GLY A 592 -21.99 -64.10 -20.04
CA GLY A 592 -23.09 -64.94 -19.54
C GLY A 592 -24.48 -64.35 -19.81
N PHE A 593 -24.64 -63.02 -19.64
CA PHE A 593 -25.87 -62.31 -19.95
C PHE A 593 -26.19 -62.25 -21.45
N GLU A 594 -25.19 -62.04 -22.30
CA GLU A 594 -25.34 -62.09 -23.76
C GLU A 594 -25.69 -63.50 -24.25
N ASP A 595 -25.16 -64.55 -23.62
CA ASP A 595 -25.53 -65.93 -23.91
C ASP A 595 -26.99 -66.23 -23.49
N LEU A 596 -27.40 -65.75 -22.30
CA LEU A 596 -28.80 -65.84 -21.85
C LEU A 596 -29.75 -65.11 -22.82
N GLY A 597 -29.40 -63.89 -23.23
CA GLY A 597 -30.17 -63.10 -24.21
C GLY A 597 -30.27 -63.80 -25.57
N ARG A 598 -29.15 -64.31 -26.11
CA ARG A 598 -29.13 -65.03 -27.38
C ARG A 598 -29.99 -66.29 -27.34
N ARG A 599 -29.93 -67.06 -26.25
CA ARG A 599 -30.78 -68.25 -26.09
C ARG A 599 -32.26 -67.87 -25.97
N ALA A 600 -32.60 -66.80 -25.24
CA ALA A 600 -33.97 -66.32 -25.10
C ALA A 600 -34.54 -65.83 -26.44
N ASP A 601 -33.74 -65.13 -27.25
CA ASP A 601 -34.08 -64.72 -28.61
C ASP A 601 -34.27 -65.91 -29.55
N THR A 602 -33.43 -66.95 -29.45
CA THR A 602 -33.57 -68.19 -30.22
C THR A 602 -34.88 -68.92 -29.88
N VAL A 603 -35.24 -69.03 -28.59
CA VAL A 603 -36.52 -69.66 -28.18
C VAL A 603 -37.71 -68.83 -28.67
N THR A 604 -37.65 -67.50 -28.52
CA THR A 604 -38.72 -66.59 -28.93
C THR A 604 -38.92 -66.59 -30.45
N SER A 605 -37.83 -66.58 -31.23
CA SER A 605 -37.88 -66.64 -32.70
C SER A 605 -38.33 -68.01 -33.22
N ALA A 606 -37.90 -69.11 -32.59
CA ALA A 606 -38.40 -70.45 -32.91
C ALA A 606 -39.90 -70.58 -32.63
N ASP A 607 -40.42 -70.01 -31.54
CA ASP A 607 -41.86 -70.01 -31.24
C ASP A 607 -42.67 -69.19 -32.26
N GLN A 608 -42.17 -68.02 -32.66
CA GLN A 608 -42.78 -67.23 -33.73
C GLN A 608 -42.73 -67.96 -35.08
N ALA A 609 -41.63 -68.66 -35.39
CA ALA A 609 -41.48 -69.45 -36.61
C ALA A 609 -42.45 -70.63 -36.65
N LEU A 610 -42.60 -71.36 -35.53
CA LEU A 610 -43.57 -72.46 -35.41
C LEU A 610 -45.01 -71.98 -35.61
N ALA A 611 -45.38 -70.84 -35.01
CA ALA A 611 -46.71 -70.25 -35.21
C ALA A 611 -46.97 -69.88 -36.68
N ARG A 612 -45.99 -69.25 -37.36
CA ARG A 612 -46.07 -68.90 -38.78
C ARG A 612 -46.16 -70.13 -39.69
N LEU A 613 -45.31 -71.13 -39.46
CA LEU A 613 -45.30 -72.37 -40.24
C LEU A 613 -46.57 -73.17 -40.07
N GLN A 614 -47.20 -73.12 -38.89
CA GLN A 614 -48.49 -73.76 -38.63
C GLN A 614 -49.63 -73.10 -39.43
N ALA A 615 -49.71 -71.77 -39.42
CA ALA A 615 -50.66 -71.04 -40.25
C ALA A 615 -50.47 -71.33 -41.75
N ARG A 616 -49.20 -71.40 -42.21
CA ARG A 616 -48.89 -71.72 -43.61
C ARG A 616 -49.32 -73.13 -44.02
N ARG A 617 -49.24 -74.11 -43.13
CA ARG A 617 -49.70 -75.48 -43.41
C ARG A 617 -51.21 -75.52 -43.65
N GLU A 618 -51.97 -74.81 -42.82
CA GLU A 618 -53.43 -74.74 -42.92
C GLU A 618 -53.87 -74.09 -44.23
N GLU A 619 -53.15 -73.07 -44.71
CA GLU A 619 -53.35 -72.43 -46.01
C GLU A 619 -53.10 -73.39 -47.18
N VAL A 620 -51.93 -74.03 -47.23
CA VAL A 620 -51.54 -74.94 -48.35
C VAL A 620 -52.44 -76.19 -48.41
N GLU A 621 -52.95 -76.68 -47.27
CA GLU A 621 -53.93 -77.79 -47.24
C GLU A 621 -55.29 -77.38 -47.83
N ALA A 622 -55.69 -76.10 -47.67
CA ALA A 622 -56.90 -75.58 -48.29
C ALA A 622 -56.73 -75.45 -49.81
N ASP A 623 -55.61 -74.88 -50.27
CA ASP A 623 -55.30 -74.71 -51.69
C ASP A 623 -55.24 -76.07 -52.42
N HIS A 624 -54.63 -77.09 -51.82
CA HIS A 624 -54.57 -78.43 -52.42
C HIS A 624 -55.96 -79.01 -52.68
N ARG A 625 -56.94 -78.76 -51.80
CA ARG A 625 -58.34 -79.21 -52.02
C ARG A 625 -59.00 -78.43 -53.16
N GLU A 626 -58.78 -77.13 -53.22
CA GLU A 626 -59.34 -76.26 -54.27
C GLU A 626 -58.90 -76.69 -55.69
N GLN A 627 -57.64 -77.09 -55.87
CA GLN A 627 -57.13 -77.51 -57.19
C GLN A 627 -57.74 -78.82 -57.69
N VAL A 628 -58.07 -79.74 -56.78
CA VAL A 628 -58.79 -80.99 -57.13
C VAL A 628 -60.18 -80.68 -57.68
N ASP A 629 -60.87 -79.71 -57.08
CA ASP A 629 -62.19 -79.26 -57.52
C ASP A 629 -62.11 -78.46 -58.84
N ALA A 630 -61.03 -77.70 -59.07
CA ALA A 630 -60.82 -76.91 -60.28
C ALA A 630 -60.62 -77.75 -61.55
N ILE A 631 -59.95 -78.91 -61.46
CA ILE A 631 -59.78 -79.85 -62.60
C ILE A 631 -61.15 -80.34 -63.10
N ALA A 632 -62.07 -80.65 -62.19
CA ALA A 632 -63.44 -81.07 -62.49
C ALA A 632 -64.36 -79.94 -63.00
N ALA A 633 -63.95 -78.68 -62.86
CA ALA A 633 -64.66 -77.51 -63.37
C ALA A 633 -64.21 -77.14 -64.80
N LEU A 634 -62.93 -77.39 -65.15
CA LEU A 634 -62.35 -77.07 -66.45
C LEU A 634 -63.06 -77.79 -67.62
N TYR A 635 -63.33 -79.10 -67.47
CA TYR A 635 -64.06 -79.89 -68.47
C TYR A 635 -65.51 -79.42 -68.64
N ARG A 636 -66.20 -79.10 -67.54
CA ARG A 636 -67.57 -78.56 -67.54
C ARG A 636 -67.69 -77.20 -68.24
N LYS A 637 -66.68 -76.34 -68.14
CA LYS A 637 -66.71 -74.96 -68.68
C LYS A 637 -66.63 -74.91 -70.21
N LEU A 638 -66.04 -75.92 -70.83
CA LEU A 638 -65.83 -75.99 -72.28
C LEU A 638 -66.90 -76.82 -73.00
N ASP A 639 -67.96 -77.19 -72.27
CA ASP A 639 -69.06 -78.07 -72.71
C ASP A 639 -68.53 -79.43 -73.23
N LEU A 640 -67.46 -79.93 -72.58
CA LEU A 640 -66.79 -81.20 -72.89
C LEU A 640 -67.04 -82.24 -71.78
N PRO A 641 -67.25 -83.52 -72.10
CA PRO A 641 -67.32 -84.59 -71.11
C PRO A 641 -65.99 -84.81 -70.35
N ASP A 642 -66.05 -85.13 -69.05
CA ASP A 642 -64.87 -85.39 -68.20
C ASP A 642 -63.96 -86.46 -68.84
N GLY A 643 -62.72 -86.07 -69.17
CA GLY A 643 -61.70 -86.95 -69.77
C GLY A 643 -61.57 -86.93 -71.29
N GLU A 644 -62.34 -86.13 -72.04
CA GLU A 644 -62.24 -86.03 -73.52
C GLU A 644 -61.14 -85.04 -74.01
N ARG A 645 -59.85 -85.41 -73.89
CA ARG A 645 -58.68 -84.58 -74.28
C ARG A 645 -58.61 -84.22 -75.78
N SER A 646 -59.18 -85.03 -76.69
CA SER A 646 -58.98 -84.91 -78.15
C SER A 646 -59.77 -83.80 -78.84
N ARG A 647 -60.90 -83.36 -78.28
CA ARG A 647 -61.70 -82.25 -78.83
C ARG A 647 -61.16 -80.88 -78.44
N LEU A 648 -60.47 -80.80 -77.31
CA LEU A 648 -59.77 -79.62 -76.82
C LEU A 648 -58.63 -79.20 -77.77
N ASP A 649 -57.90 -80.17 -78.31
CA ASP A 649 -56.71 -79.95 -79.15
C ASP A 649 -57.02 -79.24 -80.48
N ALA A 650 -58.18 -79.49 -81.09
CA ALA A 650 -58.56 -78.92 -82.39
C ALA A 650 -58.91 -77.42 -82.34
N LEU A 651 -59.28 -76.90 -81.16
CA LEU A 651 -59.57 -75.49 -80.93
C LEU A 651 -58.30 -74.68 -80.57
N CYS A 652 -57.23 -75.35 -80.14
CA CYS A 652 -55.94 -74.74 -79.77
C CYS A 652 -55.06 -74.34 -80.97
N GLU A 653 -55.27 -74.88 -82.17
CA GLU A 653 -54.39 -74.61 -83.34
C GLU A 653 -54.53 -73.19 -83.93
N GLN A 654 -55.65 -72.50 -83.73
CA GLN A 654 -55.89 -71.14 -84.27
C GLN A 654 -55.47 -70.01 -83.30
N LEU A 655 -54.86 -70.37 -82.17
CA LEU A 655 -54.69 -69.50 -81.02
C LEU A 655 -53.37 -68.70 -80.90
N PRO A 656 -52.19 -69.18 -81.36
CA PRO A 656 -50.91 -68.50 -81.08
C PRO A 656 -50.87 -67.04 -81.53
N ARG A 657 -51.49 -66.72 -82.67
CA ARG A 657 -51.54 -65.35 -83.21
C ARG A 657 -52.48 -64.43 -82.42
N HIS A 658 -53.56 -64.97 -81.86
CA HIS A 658 -54.47 -64.26 -80.96
C HIS A 658 -53.82 -64.05 -79.57
N GLN A 659 -53.04 -65.03 -79.09
CA GLN A 659 -52.26 -64.94 -77.85
C GLN A 659 -51.14 -63.89 -77.90
N GLU A 660 -50.40 -63.75 -79.00
CA GLU A 660 -49.33 -62.73 -79.14
C GLU A 660 -49.87 -61.31 -78.94
N LEU A 661 -50.97 -60.97 -79.62
CA LEU A 661 -51.61 -59.66 -79.50
C LEU A 661 -52.27 -59.46 -78.13
N CYS A 662 -52.90 -60.51 -77.56
CA CYS A 662 -53.41 -60.47 -76.18
C CYS A 662 -52.31 -60.33 -75.13
N ALA A 663 -51.12 -60.93 -75.35
CA ALA A 663 -50.00 -60.88 -74.42
C ALA A 663 -49.31 -59.51 -74.45
N ALA A 664 -49.14 -58.91 -75.64
CA ALA A 664 -48.68 -57.53 -75.77
C ALA A 664 -49.67 -56.55 -75.11
N LEU A 665 -50.98 -56.73 -75.35
CA LEU A 665 -52.02 -55.91 -74.73
C LEU A 665 -52.04 -56.07 -73.20
N LYS A 666 -51.95 -57.30 -72.67
CA LYS A 666 -51.87 -57.57 -71.23
C LYS A 666 -50.59 -57.00 -70.60
N THR A 667 -49.48 -56.98 -71.32
CA THR A 667 -48.21 -56.44 -70.83
C THR A 667 -48.28 -54.92 -70.75
N GLU A 668 -48.75 -54.24 -71.79
CA GLU A 668 -48.93 -52.78 -71.78
C GLU A 668 -50.08 -52.34 -70.86
N ALA A 669 -51.14 -53.14 -70.69
CA ALA A 669 -52.20 -52.90 -69.70
C ALA A 669 -51.71 -53.08 -68.27
N ARG A 670 -50.85 -54.07 -68.00
CA ARG A 670 -50.18 -54.23 -66.70
C ARG A 670 -49.18 -53.11 -66.45
N ALA A 671 -48.43 -52.68 -67.47
CA ALA A 671 -47.53 -51.54 -67.37
C ALA A 671 -48.32 -50.25 -67.10
N GLU A 672 -49.45 -50.04 -67.78
CA GLU A 672 -50.36 -48.92 -67.51
C GLU A 672 -50.87 -49.00 -66.06
N GLN A 673 -51.37 -50.15 -65.61
CA GLN A 673 -51.86 -50.35 -64.24
C GLN A 673 -50.75 -50.18 -63.18
N GLN A 674 -49.53 -50.63 -63.46
CA GLN A 674 -48.40 -50.52 -62.54
C GLN A 674 -47.90 -49.06 -62.44
N GLN A 675 -47.89 -48.33 -63.56
CA GLN A 675 -47.50 -46.93 -63.58
C GLN A 675 -48.61 -46.02 -63.03
N ALA A 676 -49.87 -46.41 -63.21
CA ALA A 676 -51.02 -45.75 -62.59
C ALA A 676 -51.12 -46.02 -61.07
N ALA A 677 -50.68 -47.20 -60.61
CA ALA A 677 -50.69 -47.57 -59.19
C ALA A 677 -49.96 -46.52 -58.33
N GLY A 678 -50.71 -45.92 -57.41
CA GLY A 678 -50.23 -44.86 -56.52
C GLY A 678 -50.43 -43.43 -57.06
N ILE A 679 -50.59 -43.24 -58.37
CA ILE A 679 -50.93 -41.95 -59.01
C ILE A 679 -52.44 -41.80 -59.20
N GLU A 680 -53.17 -42.90 -59.35
CA GLU A 680 -54.64 -42.96 -59.51
C GLU A 680 -55.42 -42.18 -58.44
N THR A 681 -54.80 -41.90 -57.29
CA THR A 681 -55.38 -41.14 -56.17
C THR A 681 -55.14 -39.64 -56.26
N ILE A 682 -54.40 -39.16 -57.27
CA ILE A 682 -54.00 -37.76 -57.46
C ILE A 682 -54.77 -37.19 -58.65
N ASP A 683 -55.93 -36.59 -58.37
CA ASP A 683 -56.88 -36.09 -59.38
C ASP A 683 -56.24 -35.18 -60.44
N GLU A 684 -55.29 -34.32 -60.05
CA GLU A 684 -54.60 -33.41 -60.97
C GLU A 684 -53.71 -34.14 -61.99
N LEU A 685 -53.01 -35.20 -61.57
CA LEU A 685 -52.15 -35.99 -62.46
C LEU A 685 -53.00 -36.92 -63.35
N VAL A 686 -54.06 -37.51 -62.79
CA VAL A 686 -55.04 -38.31 -63.53
C VAL A 686 -55.69 -37.50 -64.64
N ALA A 687 -56.14 -36.27 -64.35
CA ALA A 687 -56.77 -35.40 -65.34
C ALA A 687 -55.82 -35.06 -66.51
N LEU A 688 -54.53 -34.82 -66.23
CA LEU A 688 -53.52 -34.54 -67.27
C LEU A 688 -53.24 -35.78 -68.14
N VAL A 689 -53.21 -36.98 -67.55
CA VAL A 689 -53.01 -38.23 -68.30
C VAL A 689 -54.25 -38.60 -69.12
N GLU A 690 -55.45 -38.36 -68.61
CA GLU A 690 -56.70 -38.59 -69.36
C GLU A 690 -56.88 -37.63 -70.53
N ALA A 691 -56.42 -36.39 -70.40
CA ALA A 691 -56.46 -35.36 -71.43
C ALA A 691 -55.35 -35.51 -72.50
N ASP A 692 -54.46 -36.49 -72.37
CA ASP A 692 -53.30 -36.70 -73.24
C ASP A 692 -52.29 -35.51 -73.23
N ASP A 693 -52.27 -34.73 -72.14
CA ASP A 693 -51.49 -33.48 -72.03
C ASP A 693 -50.06 -33.70 -71.50
N ARG A 694 -49.20 -34.19 -72.40
CA ARG A 694 -47.77 -34.38 -72.13
C ARG A 694 -47.05 -33.07 -71.75
N ALA A 695 -47.41 -31.96 -72.38
CA ALA A 695 -46.75 -30.67 -72.13
C ALA A 695 -47.05 -30.12 -70.73
N GLY A 696 -48.28 -30.32 -70.23
CA GLY A 696 -48.68 -29.99 -68.87
C GLY A 696 -47.91 -30.78 -67.81
N LEU A 697 -47.69 -32.09 -68.03
CA LEU A 697 -46.89 -32.94 -67.15
C LEU A 697 -45.40 -32.56 -67.15
N GLU A 698 -44.81 -32.25 -68.30
CA GLU A 698 -43.41 -31.78 -68.39
C GLU A 698 -43.20 -30.41 -67.72
N ALA A 699 -44.15 -29.48 -67.85
CA ALA A 699 -44.12 -28.19 -67.16
C ALA A 699 -44.21 -28.35 -65.63
N ARG A 700 -45.09 -29.24 -65.14
CA ARG A 700 -45.22 -29.58 -63.72
C ARG A 700 -43.93 -30.19 -63.16
N LEU A 701 -43.31 -31.09 -63.91
CA LEU A 701 -42.04 -31.73 -63.55
C LEU A 701 -40.92 -30.68 -63.39
N SER A 702 -40.79 -29.76 -64.35
CA SER A 702 -39.77 -28.69 -64.30
C SER A 702 -39.92 -27.79 -63.08
N ARG A 703 -41.16 -27.42 -62.73
CA ARG A 703 -41.47 -26.60 -61.54
C ARG A 703 -41.01 -27.28 -60.24
N PHE A 704 -41.32 -28.56 -60.04
CA PHE A 704 -40.94 -29.27 -58.82
C PHE A 704 -39.45 -29.61 -58.78
N GLN A 705 -38.80 -29.80 -59.93
CA GLN A 705 -37.34 -29.96 -59.99
C GLN A 705 -36.60 -28.72 -59.49
N GLN A 706 -37.03 -27.51 -59.90
CA GLN A 706 -36.45 -26.25 -59.39
C GLN A 706 -36.62 -26.09 -57.88
N GLN A 707 -37.74 -26.55 -57.32
CA GLN A 707 -37.99 -26.51 -55.87
C GLN A 707 -37.19 -27.57 -55.09
N ALA A 708 -36.84 -28.69 -55.74
CA ALA A 708 -36.07 -29.78 -55.15
C ALA A 708 -34.54 -29.56 -55.17
N GLU A 709 -34.04 -28.71 -56.08
CA GLU A 709 -32.60 -28.49 -56.31
C GLU A 709 -31.86 -27.96 -55.06
N ALA A 710 -32.54 -27.14 -54.25
CA ALA A 710 -31.95 -26.53 -53.05
C ALA A 710 -31.99 -27.44 -51.79
N TYR A 711 -32.51 -28.66 -51.89
CA TYR A 711 -32.67 -29.57 -50.75
C TYR A 711 -31.34 -29.85 -50.03
N ASP A 712 -30.30 -30.26 -50.79
CA ASP A 712 -29.01 -30.64 -50.20
C ASP A 712 -28.33 -29.43 -49.55
N GLN A 713 -28.47 -28.24 -50.14
CA GLN A 713 -27.97 -26.98 -49.57
C GLN A 713 -28.62 -26.68 -48.22
N TRP A 714 -29.95 -26.78 -48.11
CA TRP A 714 -30.65 -26.47 -46.85
C TRP A 714 -30.36 -27.49 -45.75
N VAL A 715 -30.21 -28.77 -46.09
CA VAL A 715 -29.81 -29.82 -45.14
C VAL A 715 -28.40 -29.55 -44.60
N GLU A 716 -27.46 -29.15 -45.47
CA GLU A 716 -26.10 -28.81 -45.05
C GLU A 716 -26.07 -27.54 -44.18
N GLU A 717 -26.80 -26.48 -44.57
CA GLU A 717 -26.93 -25.25 -43.78
C GLU A 717 -27.53 -25.52 -42.38
N ARG A 718 -28.59 -26.34 -42.31
CA ARG A 718 -29.20 -26.77 -41.05
C ARG A 718 -28.20 -27.54 -40.18
N SER A 719 -27.44 -28.47 -40.75
CA SER A 719 -26.45 -29.24 -40.01
C SER A 719 -25.34 -28.34 -39.45
N ARG A 720 -24.79 -27.43 -40.26
CA ARG A 720 -23.75 -26.49 -39.82
C ARG A 720 -24.25 -25.58 -38.69
N LEU A 721 -25.49 -25.10 -38.80
CA LEU A 721 -26.08 -24.23 -37.79
C LEU A 721 -26.38 -24.99 -36.48
N ALA A 722 -26.88 -26.23 -36.58
CA ALA A 722 -27.11 -27.10 -35.44
C ALA A 722 -25.81 -27.43 -34.69
N THR A 723 -24.72 -27.73 -35.41
CA THR A 723 -23.39 -27.96 -34.78
C THR A 723 -22.91 -26.72 -34.04
N ARG A 724 -23.00 -25.52 -34.64
CA ARG A 724 -22.59 -24.27 -33.97
C ARG A 724 -23.40 -23.96 -32.71
N LEU A 725 -24.71 -24.24 -32.72
CA LEU A 725 -25.59 -24.06 -31.56
C LEU A 725 -25.29 -25.09 -30.45
N ASP A 726 -24.97 -26.33 -30.81
CA ASP A 726 -24.60 -27.40 -29.88
C ASP A 726 -23.22 -27.15 -29.23
N GLU A 727 -22.23 -26.68 -30.00
CA GLU A 727 -20.93 -26.23 -29.48
C GLU A 727 -21.09 -25.05 -28.51
N ALA A 728 -21.86 -24.02 -28.90
CA ALA A 728 -22.13 -22.88 -28.03
C ALA A 728 -22.95 -23.24 -26.79
N GLY A 729 -23.84 -24.23 -26.88
CA GLY A 729 -24.61 -24.74 -25.74
C GLY A 729 -23.79 -25.56 -24.75
N ARG A 730 -22.66 -26.14 -25.18
CA ARG A 730 -21.71 -26.84 -24.30
C ARG A 730 -20.63 -25.93 -23.72
N ASP A 731 -20.44 -24.75 -24.29
CA ASP A 731 -19.46 -23.80 -23.80
C ASP A 731 -19.93 -23.15 -22.48
N ARG A 732 -19.05 -23.10 -21.49
CA ARG A 732 -19.28 -22.40 -20.22
C ARG A 732 -18.82 -20.94 -20.27
N ALA A 733 -18.62 -20.36 -21.45
CA ALA A 733 -18.16 -18.99 -21.63
C ALA A 733 -18.99 -17.96 -20.84
N LEU A 734 -20.32 -18.06 -20.85
CA LEU A 734 -21.19 -17.11 -20.13
C LEU A 734 -21.07 -17.28 -18.60
N GLU A 735 -20.99 -18.51 -18.10
CA GLU A 735 -20.80 -18.80 -16.68
C GLU A 735 -19.42 -18.31 -16.21
N THR A 736 -18.38 -18.62 -16.98
CA THR A 736 -17.01 -18.16 -16.75
C THR A 736 -16.94 -16.63 -16.74
N ALA A 737 -17.54 -15.95 -17.73
CA ALA A 737 -17.55 -14.49 -17.79
C ALA A 737 -18.30 -13.84 -16.61
N ARG A 738 -19.40 -14.46 -16.14
CA ARG A 738 -20.12 -14.00 -14.93
C ARG A 738 -19.26 -14.16 -13.69
N PHE A 739 -18.69 -15.35 -13.50
CA PHE A 739 -17.82 -15.68 -12.37
C PHE A 739 -16.61 -14.74 -12.30
N GLU A 740 -15.92 -14.54 -13.43
CA GLU A 740 -14.77 -13.64 -13.52
C GLU A 740 -15.14 -12.18 -13.21
N ARG A 741 -16.32 -11.73 -13.63
CA ARG A 741 -16.85 -10.40 -13.28
C ARG A 741 -17.21 -10.29 -11.80
N ASP A 742 -17.79 -11.33 -11.21
CA ASP A 742 -18.13 -11.33 -9.78
C ASP A 742 -16.86 -11.37 -8.92
N ARG A 743 -15.85 -12.17 -9.28
CA ARG A 743 -14.53 -12.19 -8.65
C ARG A 743 -13.82 -10.83 -8.74
N ALA A 744 -13.88 -10.17 -9.90
CA ALA A 744 -13.31 -8.83 -10.06
C ALA A 744 -14.05 -7.77 -9.22
N ARG A 745 -15.36 -7.92 -9.02
CA ARG A 745 -16.14 -7.06 -8.14
C ARG A 745 -15.78 -7.28 -6.67
N GLU A 746 -15.65 -8.53 -6.25
CA GLU A 746 -15.27 -8.88 -4.88
C GLU A 746 -13.87 -8.35 -4.55
N ALA A 747 -12.89 -8.53 -5.45
CA ALA A 747 -11.56 -7.97 -5.29
C ALA A 747 -11.56 -6.43 -5.16
N LEU A 748 -12.44 -5.72 -5.88
CA LEU A 748 -12.59 -4.27 -5.73
C LEU A 748 -13.26 -3.90 -4.39
N ALA A 749 -14.23 -4.70 -3.93
CA ALA A 749 -14.87 -4.51 -2.63
C ALA A 749 -13.87 -4.73 -1.48
N ASP A 750 -13.06 -5.78 -1.55
CA ASP A 750 -11.99 -6.05 -0.58
C ASP A 750 -10.96 -4.92 -0.54
N ALA A 751 -10.56 -4.42 -1.72
CA ALA A 751 -9.67 -3.27 -1.81
C ALA A 751 -10.29 -2.02 -1.20
N TYR A 752 -11.59 -1.79 -1.41
CA TYR A 752 -12.34 -0.69 -0.80
C TYR A 752 -12.39 -0.83 0.72
N ASP A 753 -12.79 -1.98 1.25
CA ASP A 753 -12.91 -2.23 2.69
C ASP A 753 -11.57 -2.12 3.40
N THR A 754 -10.51 -2.67 2.81
CA THR A 754 -9.13 -2.54 3.32
C THR A 754 -8.69 -1.08 3.34
N THR A 755 -8.99 -0.32 2.28
CA THR A 755 -8.64 1.10 2.20
C THR A 755 -9.45 1.92 3.20
N MET A 756 -10.74 1.64 3.35
CA MET A 756 -11.62 2.30 4.33
C MET A 756 -11.18 2.02 5.76
N MET A 757 -10.77 0.79 6.07
CA MET A 757 -10.22 0.41 7.37
C MET A 757 -8.90 1.15 7.64
N ALA A 758 -8.02 1.23 6.65
CA ALA A 758 -6.76 1.97 6.75
C ALA A 758 -7.01 3.48 6.93
N GLU A 759 -7.93 4.09 6.18
CA GLU A 759 -8.34 5.49 6.33
C GLU A 759 -8.94 5.75 7.71
N ALA A 760 -9.88 4.91 8.15
CA ALA A 760 -10.46 5.02 9.48
C ALA A 760 -9.40 4.87 10.58
N GLY A 761 -8.48 3.93 10.43
CA GLY A 761 -7.33 3.76 11.32
C GLY A 761 -6.44 4.99 11.36
N ARG A 762 -6.08 5.56 10.20
CA ARG A 762 -5.30 6.81 10.11
C ARG A 762 -6.02 8.00 10.71
N PHE A 763 -7.33 8.12 10.48
CA PHE A 763 -8.17 9.16 11.06
C PHE A 763 -8.19 9.06 12.58
N LEU A 764 -8.44 7.86 13.13
CA LEU A 764 -8.44 7.63 14.58
C LEU A 764 -7.05 7.82 15.18
N LEU A 765 -5.98 7.37 14.50
CA LEU A 765 -4.61 7.60 14.94
C LEU A 765 -4.27 9.09 14.93
N ALA A 766 -4.72 9.86 13.95
CA ALA A 766 -4.55 11.31 13.92
C ALA A 766 -5.32 12.00 15.06
N ASP A 767 -6.53 11.54 15.37
CA ASP A 767 -7.32 12.06 16.49
C ASP A 767 -6.67 11.71 17.85
N VAL A 768 -6.18 10.48 18.02
CA VAL A 768 -5.41 10.05 19.20
C VAL A 768 -4.10 10.81 19.31
N GLU A 769 -3.38 11.02 18.20
CA GLU A 769 -2.16 11.82 18.16
C GLU A 769 -2.44 13.27 18.56
N GLN A 770 -3.54 13.85 18.07
CA GLN A 770 -3.95 15.20 18.42
C GLN A 770 -4.39 15.31 19.88
N ALA A 771 -5.18 14.35 20.38
CA ALA A 771 -5.60 14.27 21.77
C ALA A 771 -4.39 14.07 22.69
N HIS A 772 -3.47 13.16 22.35
CA HIS A 772 -2.25 12.91 23.11
C HIS A 772 -1.31 14.12 23.11
N ARG A 773 -1.13 14.78 21.96
CA ARG A 773 -0.38 16.04 21.86
C ARG A 773 -1.02 17.15 22.69
N THR A 774 -2.34 17.20 22.79
CA THR A 774 -3.05 18.26 23.53
C THR A 774 -3.11 17.97 25.03
N GLU A 775 -3.32 16.71 25.43
CA GLU A 775 -3.46 16.29 26.83
C GLU A 775 -2.12 16.04 27.52
N ARG A 776 -1.06 15.71 26.76
CA ARG A 776 0.28 15.42 27.27
C ARG A 776 1.37 16.30 26.64
N GLU A 777 1.02 17.49 26.13
CA GLU A 777 2.06 18.46 25.73
C GLU A 777 2.90 18.80 26.96
N PRO A 778 4.24 18.65 26.90
CA PRO A 778 5.10 19.21 27.94
C PRO A 778 4.80 20.69 28.07
N ALA A 779 4.56 21.18 29.29
CA ALA A 779 4.23 22.58 29.55
C ALA A 779 5.26 23.54 28.92
N VAL A 780 6.51 23.07 28.81
CA VAL A 780 7.61 23.78 28.17
C VAL A 780 7.41 23.99 26.68
N LEU A 781 6.94 22.98 25.94
CA LEU A 781 6.70 23.11 24.52
C LEU A 781 5.53 24.06 24.26
N ALA A 782 4.46 23.95 25.06
CA ALA A 782 3.33 24.86 24.97
C ALA A 782 3.75 26.33 25.20
N ASP A 783 4.57 26.60 26.22
CA ASP A 783 5.11 27.95 26.50
C ASP A 783 6.05 28.42 25.38
N ALA A 784 6.88 27.53 24.81
CA ALA A 784 7.75 27.85 23.68
C ALA A 784 6.95 28.22 22.42
N ARG A 785 5.89 27.46 22.10
CA ARG A 785 4.98 27.74 20.98
C ARG A 785 4.31 29.10 21.14
N GLU A 786 3.79 29.39 22.34
CA GLU A 786 3.11 30.65 22.62
C GLU A 786 4.05 31.86 22.45
N ARG A 787 5.26 31.77 23.03
CA ARG A 787 6.28 32.81 22.90
C ARG A 787 6.68 33.00 21.44
N PHE A 788 6.95 31.92 20.71
CA PHE A 788 7.37 31.99 19.32
C PHE A 788 6.29 32.57 18.40
N ALA A 789 5.03 32.17 18.60
CA ALA A 789 3.91 32.76 17.88
C ALA A 789 3.84 34.27 18.14
N ARG A 790 3.95 34.70 19.41
CA ARG A 790 3.93 36.13 19.75
C ARG A 790 5.12 36.90 19.16
N PHE A 791 6.33 36.34 19.16
CA PHE A 791 7.54 36.97 18.60
C PHE A 791 7.44 37.20 17.09
N THR A 792 6.60 36.40 16.43
CA THR A 792 6.43 36.38 14.98
C THR A 792 5.06 36.92 14.54
N HIS A 793 4.33 37.60 15.44
CA HIS A 793 2.97 38.11 15.19
C HIS A 793 2.02 37.02 14.63
N HIS A 794 2.11 35.83 15.20
CA HIS A 794 1.33 34.63 14.88
C HIS A 794 1.54 34.09 13.46
N ARG A 795 2.55 34.56 12.72
CA ARG A 795 2.90 34.02 11.40
C ARG A 795 3.40 32.59 11.48
N TYR A 796 4.27 32.31 12.44
CA TYR A 796 4.92 31.01 12.54
C TYR A 796 4.32 30.20 13.69
N GLU A 797 4.09 28.93 13.41
CA GLU A 797 3.67 27.94 14.41
C GLU A 797 4.80 26.93 14.61
N LEU A 798 5.24 26.77 15.86
CA LEU A 798 6.22 25.75 16.22
C LEU A 798 5.50 24.40 16.39
N GLY A 799 6.08 23.35 15.81
CA GLY A 799 5.69 21.96 15.96
C GLY A 799 6.92 21.04 16.02
N MET A 800 6.67 19.74 16.00
CA MET A 800 7.73 18.72 15.88
C MET A 800 7.39 17.73 14.77
N ASP A 801 8.41 17.27 14.05
CA ASP A 801 8.25 16.19 13.06
C ASP A 801 8.14 14.80 13.74
N GLU A 802 7.88 13.78 12.93
CA GLU A 802 7.78 12.37 13.36
C GLU A 802 9.06 11.84 14.04
N GLN A 803 10.19 12.51 13.83
CA GLN A 803 11.50 12.18 14.39
C GLN A 803 11.80 13.03 15.65
N GLY A 804 10.83 13.80 16.11
CA GLY A 804 10.92 14.64 17.31
C GLY A 804 11.83 15.86 17.14
N ARG A 805 12.07 16.35 15.91
CA ARG A 805 12.83 17.59 15.67
C ARG A 805 11.88 18.77 15.47
N PHE A 806 12.32 19.98 15.84
CA PHE A 806 11.51 21.17 15.63
C PHE A 806 11.23 21.42 14.15
N ARG A 807 9.95 21.67 13.86
CA ARG A 807 9.46 22.18 12.57
C ARG A 807 8.70 23.46 12.79
N VAL A 808 8.78 24.35 11.82
CA VAL A 808 8.04 25.62 11.85
C VAL A 808 7.09 25.65 10.67
N ARG A 809 5.80 25.84 10.93
CA ARG A 809 4.79 26.04 9.89
C ARG A 809 4.59 27.53 9.66
N ASP A 810 4.86 28.00 8.45
CA ASP A 810 4.50 29.34 7.99
C ASP A 810 2.99 29.34 7.69
N ARG A 811 2.20 30.08 8.48
CA ARG A 811 0.75 30.12 8.34
C ARG A 811 0.28 30.99 7.17
N ASP A 812 1.14 31.89 6.68
CA ASP A 812 0.83 32.68 5.49
C ASP A 812 1.04 31.85 4.22
N ARG A 813 2.19 31.16 4.12
CA ARG A 813 2.53 30.34 2.94
C ARG A 813 2.06 28.89 3.01
N GLU A 814 1.47 28.51 4.15
CA GLU A 814 0.96 27.17 4.45
C GLU A 814 2.01 26.05 4.26
N ARG A 815 3.29 26.37 4.49
CA ARG A 815 4.42 25.45 4.30
C ARG A 815 5.12 25.15 5.61
N GLU A 816 5.53 23.90 5.79
CA GLU A 816 6.45 23.50 6.86
C GLU A 816 7.90 23.74 6.46
N GLN A 817 8.68 24.22 7.42
CA GLN A 817 10.08 24.58 7.26
C GLN A 817 10.92 23.90 8.35
N ALA A 818 12.09 23.43 7.95
CA ALA A 818 13.16 23.03 8.81
C ALA A 818 13.85 24.24 9.47
N LEU A 819 14.57 24.02 10.57
CA LEU A 819 15.36 25.07 11.24
C LEU A 819 16.38 25.76 10.31
N ASP A 820 17.01 25.00 9.42
CA ASP A 820 18.01 25.45 8.45
C ASP A 820 17.41 26.21 7.26
N GLU A 821 16.10 26.06 7.02
CA GLU A 821 15.35 26.82 6.01
C GLU A 821 14.84 28.17 6.55
N LEU A 822 14.98 28.43 7.86
CA LEU A 822 14.55 29.68 8.49
C LEU A 822 15.54 30.81 8.22
N SER A 823 15.02 32.03 8.11
CA SER A 823 15.89 33.21 8.13
C SER A 823 16.63 33.30 9.47
N THR A 824 17.85 33.82 9.47
CA THR A 824 18.70 33.94 10.67
C THR A 824 17.96 34.57 11.85
N GLY A 825 17.14 35.60 11.60
CA GLY A 825 16.34 36.25 12.65
C GLY A 825 15.20 35.38 13.17
N THR A 826 14.50 34.63 12.31
CA THR A 826 13.41 33.74 12.73
C THR A 826 13.96 32.55 13.52
N HIS A 827 15.11 32.02 13.10
CA HIS A 827 15.83 30.97 13.82
C HIS A 827 16.20 31.42 15.23
N MET A 828 16.73 32.65 15.39
CA MET A 828 17.03 33.22 16.72
C MET A 828 15.79 33.38 17.60
N GLN A 829 14.69 33.87 17.04
CA GLN A 829 13.43 34.03 17.76
C GLN A 829 12.90 32.67 18.26
N LEU A 830 13.03 31.61 17.45
CA LEU A 830 12.66 30.26 17.85
C LEU A 830 13.52 29.75 19.00
N LEU A 831 14.85 29.80 18.88
CA LEU A 831 15.75 29.32 19.94
C LEU A 831 15.58 30.12 21.23
N MET A 832 15.35 31.43 21.12
CA MET A 832 15.03 32.28 22.26
C MET A 832 13.70 31.86 22.92
N ALA A 833 12.64 31.59 22.14
CA ALA A 833 11.36 31.13 22.68
C ALA A 833 11.49 29.79 23.42
N VAL A 834 12.20 28.82 22.83
CA VAL A 834 12.46 27.50 23.44
C VAL A 834 13.27 27.63 24.73
N ARG A 835 14.37 28.41 24.72
CA ARG A 835 15.21 28.58 25.92
C ARG A 835 14.48 29.30 27.05
N LEU A 836 13.70 30.34 26.73
CA LEU A 836 12.91 31.07 27.74
C LEU A 836 11.83 30.18 28.36
N ALA A 837 11.17 29.35 27.55
CA ALA A 837 10.22 28.38 28.05
C ALA A 837 10.89 27.33 28.96
N TRP A 838 12.05 26.82 28.55
CA TRP A 838 12.81 25.85 29.34
C TRP A 838 13.32 26.43 30.66
N VAL A 839 13.74 27.70 30.66
CA VAL A 839 14.11 28.43 31.88
C VAL A 839 12.98 28.45 32.89
N ARG A 840 11.74 28.68 32.45
CA ARG A 840 10.57 28.69 33.33
C ARG A 840 10.32 27.33 33.97
N GLU A 841 10.55 26.24 33.25
CA GLU A 841 10.44 24.88 33.77
C GLU A 841 11.50 24.57 34.82
N LEU A 842 12.76 24.92 34.53
CA LEU A 842 13.89 24.71 35.44
C LEU A 842 13.76 25.45 36.78
N GLU A 843 12.90 26.46 36.83
CA GLU A 843 12.66 27.27 38.03
C GLU A 843 11.47 26.76 38.85
N GLN A 844 10.76 25.73 38.40
CA GLN A 844 9.75 25.07 39.20
C GLN A 844 10.42 24.35 40.39
N GLY A 845 10.59 25.08 41.50
CA GLY A 845 11.25 24.61 42.72
C GLY A 845 12.66 25.14 42.94
N CYS A 846 13.22 25.98 42.05
CA CYS A 846 14.55 26.58 42.20
C CYS A 846 14.50 28.11 42.25
N GLU A 847 15.55 28.75 42.77
CA GLU A 847 15.65 30.21 42.79
C GLU A 847 15.91 30.77 41.38
N PRO A 848 15.10 31.72 40.86
CA PRO A 848 15.26 32.21 39.51
C PRO A 848 16.56 33.00 39.35
N LEU A 849 17.29 32.77 38.27
CA LEU A 849 18.56 33.44 37.96
C LEU A 849 18.36 34.60 36.96
N PRO A 850 19.22 35.65 37.03
CA PRO A 850 19.23 36.72 36.03
C PRO A 850 19.54 36.20 34.63
N LEU A 851 18.81 36.70 33.64
CA LEU A 851 19.05 36.44 32.22
C LEU A 851 20.10 37.42 31.68
N PHE A 852 21.15 36.90 31.05
CA PHE A 852 22.12 37.70 30.32
C PHE A 852 21.91 37.55 28.83
N LEU A 853 21.85 38.68 28.12
CA LEU A 853 21.77 38.73 26.67
C LEU A 853 23.03 39.44 26.16
N ASP A 854 23.95 38.70 25.54
CA ASP A 854 25.21 39.22 25.00
C ASP A 854 25.09 39.46 23.50
N GLU A 855 24.94 40.74 23.12
CA GLU A 855 24.90 41.22 21.72
C GLU A 855 23.84 40.56 20.81
N VAL A 856 22.79 39.97 21.41
CA VAL A 856 21.76 39.17 20.72
C VAL A 856 21.00 39.96 19.63
N LEU A 857 20.91 41.29 19.73
CA LEU A 857 20.12 42.11 18.80
C LEU A 857 20.96 42.99 17.85
N THR A 858 22.28 42.82 17.83
CA THR A 858 23.20 43.67 17.04
C THR A 858 23.01 43.56 15.52
N THR A 859 22.35 42.50 15.03
CA THR A 859 22.11 42.23 13.60
C THR A 859 20.63 42.25 13.21
N SER A 860 19.74 42.61 14.13
CA SER A 860 18.29 42.63 13.88
C SER A 860 17.87 43.92 13.18
N ASP A 861 16.96 43.82 12.20
CA ASP A 861 16.29 44.99 11.65
C ASP A 861 15.44 45.70 12.72
N PRO A 862 15.07 46.98 12.53
CA PRO A 862 14.33 47.76 13.53
C PRO A 862 13.00 47.13 13.97
N GLU A 863 12.30 46.42 13.08
CA GLU A 863 11.04 45.75 13.40
C GLU A 863 11.27 44.52 14.29
N ARG A 864 12.26 43.68 13.96
CA ARG A 864 12.66 42.53 14.78
C ARG A 864 13.19 42.96 16.15
N PHE A 865 13.97 44.05 16.21
CA PHE A 865 14.42 44.62 17.47
C PHE A 865 13.24 44.96 18.38
N ARG A 866 12.20 45.61 17.84
CA ARG A 866 10.98 45.93 18.60
C ARG A 866 10.21 44.69 19.05
N ALA A 867 10.05 43.70 18.19
CA ALA A 867 9.35 42.47 18.54
C ALA A 867 10.02 41.73 19.71
N ILE A 868 11.36 41.66 19.69
CA ILE A 868 12.13 41.04 20.78
C ILE A 868 12.10 41.93 22.03
N ALA A 869 12.24 43.25 21.88
CA ALA A 869 12.17 44.17 23.01
C ALA A 869 10.79 44.15 23.69
N ALA A 870 9.69 44.08 22.95
CA ALA A 870 8.33 43.93 23.49
C ALA A 870 8.16 42.61 24.28
N SER A 871 8.88 41.58 23.85
CA SER A 871 8.89 40.28 24.52
C SER A 871 9.68 40.30 25.82
N LEU A 872 10.87 40.91 25.81
CA LEU A 872 11.65 41.16 27.04
C LEU A 872 10.91 42.10 28.00
N ARG A 873 10.15 43.06 27.47
CA ARG A 873 9.28 43.94 28.25
C ARG A 873 8.28 43.15 29.08
N THR A 874 7.66 42.15 28.45
CA THR A 874 6.71 41.21 29.09
C THR A 874 7.41 40.40 30.18
N LEU A 875 8.59 39.85 29.89
CA LEU A 875 9.39 39.12 30.88
C LEU A 875 9.74 39.98 32.10
N VAL A 876 10.13 41.24 31.89
CA VAL A 876 10.52 42.15 32.97
C VAL A 876 9.32 42.61 33.79
N ARG A 877 8.20 42.98 33.14
CA ARG A 877 7.01 43.53 33.82
C ARG A 877 6.09 42.47 34.39
N ASP A 878 5.73 41.49 33.58
CA ASP A 878 4.65 40.55 33.89
C ASP A 878 5.21 39.33 34.65
N GLU A 879 6.39 38.87 34.25
CA GLU A 879 7.08 37.73 34.89
C GLU A 879 8.09 38.18 35.97
N GLY A 880 8.25 39.50 36.16
CA GLY A 880 9.13 40.07 37.17
C GLY A 880 10.59 39.65 37.02
N ARG A 881 11.07 39.38 35.79
CA ARG A 881 12.40 38.82 35.50
C ARG A 881 13.51 39.87 35.53
N GLN A 882 14.72 39.46 35.92
CA GLN A 882 15.89 40.33 35.82
C GLN A 882 16.63 40.04 34.52
N VAL A 883 16.81 41.07 33.71
CA VAL A 883 17.45 41.00 32.40
C VAL A 883 18.65 41.95 32.39
N ILE A 884 19.82 41.42 32.05
CA ILE A 884 21.06 42.16 31.91
C ILE A 884 21.49 42.06 30.45
N TYR A 885 21.32 43.15 29.71
CA TYR A 885 21.68 43.22 28.29
C TYR A 885 23.09 43.79 28.15
N LEU A 886 23.98 43.07 27.48
CA LEU A 886 25.35 43.49 27.21
C LEU A 886 25.43 43.97 25.75
N SER A 887 25.90 45.21 25.55
CA SER A 887 26.10 45.77 24.20
C SER A 887 27.48 46.37 24.02
N ALA A 888 28.03 46.25 22.81
CA ALA A 888 29.18 47.06 22.38
C ALA A 888 28.79 48.48 21.96
N GLU A 889 27.51 48.73 21.66
CA GLU A 889 27.04 49.97 21.05
C GLU A 889 26.39 50.89 22.10
N PRO A 890 26.97 52.07 22.40
CA PRO A 890 26.37 53.03 23.31
C PRO A 890 25.00 53.53 22.87
N ALA A 891 24.73 53.59 21.55
CA ALA A 891 23.44 54.02 21.00
C ALA A 891 22.27 53.08 21.32
N ASP A 892 22.53 51.84 21.77
CA ASP A 892 21.48 50.90 22.15
C ASP A 892 20.67 51.36 23.37
N ARG A 893 21.20 52.27 24.19
CA ARG A 893 20.46 52.83 25.33
C ARG A 893 19.15 53.46 24.89
N VAL A 894 19.20 54.36 23.91
CA VAL A 894 18.01 55.07 23.42
C VAL A 894 17.03 54.09 22.81
N ARG A 895 17.51 53.13 22.00
CA ARG A 895 16.69 52.08 21.39
C ARG A 895 15.93 51.26 22.43
N TRP A 896 16.59 50.90 23.53
CA TRP A 896 15.96 50.16 24.63
C TRP A 896 14.98 51.01 25.43
N GLU A 897 15.30 52.28 25.70
CA GLU A 897 14.37 53.20 26.39
C GLU A 897 13.09 53.41 25.59
N GLU A 898 13.21 53.61 24.27
CA GLU A 898 12.08 53.73 23.34
C GLU A 898 11.26 52.44 23.25
N ALA A 899 11.92 51.29 23.08
CA ALA A 899 11.23 50.02 22.90
C ALA A 899 10.55 49.49 24.18
N LEU A 900 11.14 49.75 25.35
CA LEU A 900 10.52 49.42 26.63
C LEU A 900 9.44 50.44 27.02
N GLY A 901 9.63 51.71 26.66
CA GLY A 901 8.75 52.82 27.04
C GLY A 901 9.03 53.34 28.46
N TRP A 902 10.24 53.14 28.98
CA TRP A 902 10.72 53.67 30.26
C TRP A 902 12.24 53.83 30.26
N SER A 903 12.78 54.64 31.17
CA SER A 903 14.23 54.85 31.32
C SER A 903 14.93 53.60 31.85
N VAL A 904 16.00 53.15 31.19
CA VAL A 904 16.74 51.92 31.58
C VAL A 904 17.92 52.22 32.50
N THR A 905 18.21 51.33 33.45
CA THR A 905 19.43 51.41 34.26
C THR A 905 20.65 51.09 33.37
N HIS A 906 21.58 52.03 33.25
CA HIS A 906 22.74 51.92 32.34
C HIS A 906 24.07 51.88 33.11
N ARG A 907 24.95 50.93 32.76
CA ARG A 907 26.30 50.76 33.31
C ARG A 907 27.33 50.71 32.18
N ASP A 908 28.16 51.75 32.09
CA ASP A 908 29.29 51.78 31.16
C ASP A 908 30.55 51.15 31.81
N LEU A 909 30.98 49.99 31.30
CA LEU A 909 32.17 49.30 31.77
C LEU A 909 33.46 50.05 31.46
N GLN A 910 33.51 50.84 30.40
CA GLN A 910 34.68 51.65 30.07
C GLN A 910 34.81 52.80 31.06
N ALA A 911 33.70 53.48 31.39
CA ALA A 911 33.68 54.52 32.41
C ALA A 911 34.09 53.97 33.79
N LEU A 912 33.58 52.80 34.18
CA LEU A 912 33.94 52.14 35.44
C LEU A 912 35.42 51.73 35.52
N ARG A 913 36.07 51.42 34.38
CA ARG A 913 37.50 51.04 34.34
C ARG A 913 38.45 52.23 34.24
N SER A 914 38.12 53.23 33.43
CA SER A 914 39.03 54.30 33.03
C SER A 914 38.70 55.67 33.64
N GLY A 915 37.52 55.82 34.25
CA GLY A 915 37.05 57.09 34.82
C GLY A 915 36.64 58.14 33.78
N THR A 916 36.77 57.85 32.48
CA THR A 916 36.36 58.70 31.37
C THR A 916 35.04 58.20 30.79
N ALA A 917 34.01 59.05 30.80
CA ALA A 917 32.73 58.78 30.15
C ALA A 917 32.91 58.76 28.62
N THR A 918 32.26 57.81 27.95
CA THR A 918 32.13 57.84 26.48
C THR A 918 31.27 59.04 26.05
N PRO A 919 31.56 59.67 24.89
CA PRO A 919 30.72 60.73 24.36
C PRO A 919 29.29 60.23 24.08
N GLU A 920 28.29 61.09 24.31
CA GLU A 920 26.90 60.77 23.97
C GLU A 920 26.78 60.43 22.47
N PRO A 921 26.17 59.29 22.11
CA PRO A 921 26.02 58.89 20.72
C PRO A 921 25.05 59.82 19.97
N ASP A 922 25.23 59.91 18.65
CA ASP A 922 24.28 60.57 17.75
C ASP A 922 22.88 59.96 17.92
N ARG A 923 21.86 60.82 18.01
CA ARG A 923 20.45 60.40 18.13
C ARG A 923 20.01 59.68 16.85
N TYR A 924 20.07 58.36 16.88
CA TYR A 924 19.41 57.52 15.89
C TYR A 924 17.97 57.29 16.36
N GLU A 925 17.02 58.11 15.89
CA GLU A 925 15.60 57.93 16.17
C GLU A 925 15.09 56.67 15.43
N LEU A 926 14.42 55.78 16.15
CA LEU A 926 13.69 54.68 15.54
C LEU A 926 12.47 55.24 14.78
N ASP A 927 12.30 54.88 13.51
CA ASP A 927 11.12 55.32 12.73
C ASP A 927 9.82 55.01 13.48
N PRO A 928 8.88 55.95 13.68
CA PRO A 928 7.65 55.67 14.41
C PRO A 928 6.91 54.48 13.78
N PRO A 929 6.30 53.60 14.58
CA PRO A 929 5.62 52.43 14.06
C PRO A 929 4.54 52.86 13.05
N ALA A 930 4.47 52.16 11.92
CA ALA A 930 3.42 52.39 10.93
C ALA A 930 2.05 52.24 11.60
N THR A 931 1.25 53.31 11.54
CA THR A 931 -0.09 53.37 12.10
C THR A 931 -1.09 52.94 11.03
N VAL A 932 -1.93 51.98 11.37
CA VAL A 932 -3.02 51.54 10.51
C VAL A 932 -4.09 52.64 10.54
N PRO A 933 -4.59 53.14 9.40
CA PRO A 933 -5.63 54.15 9.37
C PRO A 933 -6.94 53.60 9.96
N ALA A 934 -7.55 54.35 10.89
CA ALA A 934 -8.85 54.00 11.46
C ALA A 934 -9.97 53.99 10.39
N PRO A 935 -10.95 53.07 10.48
CA PRO A 935 -12.02 52.91 9.50
C PRO A 935 -13.19 53.90 9.64
N GLU A 936 -13.22 54.76 10.67
CA GLU A 936 -14.40 55.57 11.02
C GLU A 936 -14.96 56.38 9.85
N GLY A 937 -16.22 56.10 9.48
CA GLY A 937 -16.98 56.82 8.46
C GLY A 937 -16.68 56.43 7.00
N LEU A 938 -15.82 55.45 6.75
CA LEU A 938 -15.50 54.95 5.41
C LEU A 938 -16.37 53.73 5.05
N ALA A 939 -16.72 53.60 3.78
CA ALA A 939 -17.23 52.34 3.25
C ALA A 939 -16.10 51.28 3.25
N PRO A 940 -16.42 49.97 3.33
CA PRO A 940 -15.41 48.91 3.32
C PRO A 940 -14.42 49.02 2.15
N GLU A 941 -14.91 49.36 0.95
CA GLU A 941 -14.10 49.48 -0.26
C GLU A 941 -13.12 50.66 -0.19
N ASP A 942 -13.57 51.80 0.37
CA ASP A 942 -12.73 53.00 0.55
C ASP A 942 -11.62 52.74 1.58
N TRP A 943 -11.93 52.02 2.66
CA TRP A 943 -10.94 51.63 3.65
C TRP A 943 -9.93 50.62 3.09
N ALA A 944 -10.37 49.65 2.30
CA ALA A 944 -9.49 48.71 1.61
C ALA A 944 -8.52 49.41 0.65
N ALA A 945 -9.01 50.39 -0.14
CA ALA A 945 -8.17 51.19 -1.02
C ALA A 945 -7.14 52.02 -0.23
N ARG A 946 -7.53 52.58 0.91
CA ARG A 946 -6.63 53.33 1.81
C ARG A 946 -5.57 52.44 2.45
N LEU A 947 -5.92 51.20 2.79
CA LEU A 947 -5.01 50.18 3.32
C LEU A 947 -4.15 49.51 2.23
N GLN A 948 -4.50 49.68 0.96
CA GLN A 948 -3.93 48.94 -0.17
C GLN A 948 -4.06 47.42 0.01
N VAL A 949 -5.26 46.97 0.40
CA VAL A 949 -5.55 45.54 0.64
C VAL A 949 -5.25 44.74 -0.63
N PRO A 950 -4.43 43.68 -0.57
CA PRO A 950 -4.14 42.86 -1.73
C PRO A 950 -5.37 42.05 -2.16
N ALA A 951 -5.52 41.87 -3.47
CA ALA A 951 -6.48 40.92 -4.03
C ALA A 951 -6.14 39.50 -3.58
N ILE A 952 -7.17 38.66 -3.45
CA ILE A 952 -7.06 37.27 -3.05
C ILE A 952 -6.35 36.49 -4.17
N ARG A 953 -5.30 35.76 -3.80
CA ARG A 953 -4.57 34.87 -4.69
C ARG A 953 -4.74 33.42 -4.20
N PRO A 954 -5.80 32.69 -4.59
CA PRO A 954 -6.10 31.36 -4.04
C PRO A 954 -4.98 30.32 -4.23
N ARG A 955 -4.12 30.51 -5.24
CA ARG A 955 -2.93 29.67 -5.46
C ARG A 955 -1.88 29.77 -4.34
N GLN A 956 -1.88 30.86 -3.56
CA GLN A 956 -0.99 31.04 -2.41
C GLN A 956 -1.53 30.39 -1.12
N GLY A 957 -2.69 29.73 -1.20
CA GLY A 957 -3.39 29.18 -0.05
C GLY A 957 -4.36 30.16 0.60
N ALA A 958 -5.18 29.67 1.51
CA ALA A 958 -6.16 30.48 2.23
C ALA A 958 -5.51 31.33 3.33
N GLY A 959 -4.41 30.84 3.90
CA GLY A 959 -3.66 31.50 4.97
C GLY A 959 -3.19 32.92 4.60
N ALA A 960 -2.83 33.17 3.35
CA ALA A 960 -2.37 34.48 2.85
C ALA A 960 -3.49 35.52 2.65
N ILE A 961 -4.77 35.13 2.78
CA ILE A 961 -5.89 36.06 2.57
C ILE A 961 -5.86 37.15 3.62
N HIS A 962 -5.95 38.42 3.20
CA HIS A 962 -5.99 39.55 4.10
C HIS A 962 -7.32 39.60 4.88
N LEU A 963 -7.28 39.86 6.19
CA LEU A 963 -8.44 39.79 7.08
C LEU A 963 -9.60 40.68 6.71
N PHE A 964 -9.33 41.80 6.02
CA PHE A 964 -10.37 42.66 5.44
C PHE A 964 -11.43 41.86 4.68
N HIS A 965 -11.03 40.86 3.88
CA HIS A 965 -11.95 40.07 3.05
C HIS A 965 -12.92 39.23 3.87
N LEU A 966 -12.57 38.89 5.12
CA LEU A 966 -13.42 38.14 6.05
C LEU A 966 -14.24 39.06 6.96
N LEU A 967 -13.81 40.31 7.19
CA LEU A 967 -14.36 41.22 8.19
C LEU A 967 -14.94 42.51 7.57
N ARG A 968 -15.51 42.42 6.37
CA ARG A 968 -16.08 43.58 5.65
C ARG A 968 -17.25 44.24 6.39
N ASP A 969 -17.91 43.50 7.27
CA ASP A 969 -19.01 43.92 8.11
C ASP A 969 -18.58 44.44 9.50
N ASP A 970 -17.34 44.17 9.94
CA ASP A 970 -16.79 44.61 11.22
C ASP A 970 -15.37 45.19 11.07
N LEU A 971 -15.31 46.36 10.43
CA LEU A 971 -14.06 47.10 10.23
C LEU A 971 -13.36 47.51 11.54
N PRO A 972 -14.06 47.89 12.64
CA PRO A 972 -13.42 48.16 13.92
C PRO A 972 -12.63 46.97 14.46
N LEU A 973 -13.19 45.75 14.39
CA LEU A 973 -12.46 44.54 14.79
C LEU A 973 -11.26 44.28 13.87
N ALA A 974 -11.44 44.40 12.55
CA ALA A 974 -10.32 44.27 11.60
C ALA A 974 -9.19 45.27 11.93
N HIS A 975 -9.53 46.52 12.24
CA HIS A 975 -8.58 47.54 12.64
C HIS A 975 -7.85 47.19 13.95
N HIS A 976 -8.57 46.71 14.97
CA HIS A 976 -7.98 46.26 16.24
C HIS A 976 -6.97 45.12 16.02
N LEU A 977 -7.32 44.12 15.23
CA LEU A 977 -6.43 42.99 14.91
C LEU A 977 -5.19 43.44 14.13
N LEU A 978 -5.34 44.34 13.17
CA LEU A 978 -4.24 44.89 12.37
C LEU A 978 -3.31 45.80 13.18
N GLN A 979 -3.86 46.69 14.01
CA GLN A 979 -3.12 47.73 14.72
C GLN A 979 -2.47 47.21 16.00
N ASP A 980 -3.24 46.54 16.85
CA ASP A 980 -2.81 46.17 18.21
C ASP A 980 -2.14 44.80 18.25
N TRP A 981 -2.64 43.86 17.43
CA TRP A 981 -2.13 42.48 17.38
C TRP A 981 -1.20 42.21 16.19
N ARG A 982 -1.12 43.13 15.22
CA ARG A 982 -0.34 42.99 13.98
C ARG A 982 -0.71 41.73 13.18
N VAL A 983 -1.98 41.35 13.25
CA VAL A 983 -2.56 40.21 12.51
C VAL A 983 -3.33 40.75 11.32
N ASP A 984 -2.83 40.45 10.13
CA ASP A 984 -3.30 40.94 8.84
C ASP A 984 -3.84 39.84 7.92
N THR A 985 -3.49 38.58 8.17
CA THR A 985 -3.88 37.44 7.35
C THR A 985 -4.73 36.41 8.10
N VAL A 986 -5.49 35.59 7.37
CA VAL A 986 -6.32 34.51 7.92
C VAL A 986 -5.49 33.48 8.68
N GLY A 987 -4.34 33.07 8.13
CA GLY A 987 -3.47 32.07 8.77
C GLY A 987 -2.95 32.54 10.12
N ARG A 988 -2.59 33.83 10.24
CA ARG A 988 -2.18 34.45 11.51
C ARG A 988 -3.33 34.54 12.49
N LEU A 989 -4.53 34.89 12.03
CA LEU A 989 -5.73 34.95 12.87
C LEU A 989 -6.08 33.58 13.45
N GLU A 990 -6.08 32.54 12.63
CA GLU A 990 -6.34 31.17 13.09
C GLU A 990 -5.31 30.74 14.14
N ASN A 991 -4.03 31.06 13.93
CA ASN A 991 -2.98 30.77 14.91
C ASN A 991 -3.14 31.59 16.19
N LEU A 992 -3.61 32.84 16.14
CA LEU A 992 -3.93 33.64 17.33
C LEU A 992 -5.14 33.04 18.09
N LEU A 993 -6.21 32.71 17.38
CA LEU A 993 -7.45 32.22 17.99
C LEU A 993 -7.32 30.80 18.57
N ALA A 994 -6.40 29.99 18.05
CA ALA A 994 -6.07 28.67 18.59
C ALA A 994 -5.28 28.72 19.91
N ARG A 995 -4.85 29.92 20.35
CA ARG A 995 -3.97 30.12 21.51
C ARG A 995 -4.67 30.86 22.64
N PRO A 996 -4.14 30.79 23.87
CA PRO A 996 -4.68 31.55 25.00
C PRO A 996 -4.75 33.06 24.72
N ALA A 997 -3.78 33.62 23.99
CA ALA A 997 -3.77 35.02 23.58
C ALA A 997 -5.01 35.43 22.75
N GLY A 998 -5.63 34.51 22.02
CA GLY A 998 -6.84 34.78 21.24
C GLY A 998 -8.02 35.23 22.09
N ALA A 999 -8.11 34.78 23.34
CA ALA A 999 -9.13 35.27 24.30
C ALA A 999 -8.88 36.71 24.75
N GLY A 1000 -7.63 37.18 24.69
CA GLY A 1000 -7.29 38.59 24.92
C GLY A 1000 -7.58 39.47 23.70
N ALA A 1001 -7.37 38.94 22.50
CA ALA A 1001 -7.58 39.68 21.25
C ALA A 1001 -9.07 39.83 20.88
N VAL A 1002 -9.84 38.77 21.11
CA VAL A 1002 -11.28 38.74 20.85
C VAL A 1002 -11.95 38.15 22.09
N PRO A 1003 -12.38 38.98 23.07
CA PRO A 1003 -12.89 38.49 24.36
C PRO A 1003 -14.17 37.67 24.25
N GLU A 1004 -15.03 37.98 23.28
CA GLU A 1004 -16.31 37.29 23.09
C GLU A 1004 -16.14 35.93 22.42
N ALA A 1005 -16.62 34.87 23.10
CA ALA A 1005 -16.46 33.49 22.63
C ALA A 1005 -17.26 33.20 21.34
N GLU A 1006 -18.41 33.83 21.17
CA GLU A 1006 -19.24 33.68 19.97
C GLU A 1006 -18.56 34.31 18.75
N GLN A 1007 -18.03 35.53 18.89
CA GLN A 1007 -17.26 36.21 17.85
C GLN A 1007 -15.99 35.43 17.47
N ARG A 1008 -15.29 34.81 18.43
CA ARG A 1008 -14.17 33.90 18.14
C ARG A 1008 -14.60 32.69 17.30
N ARG A 1009 -15.73 32.06 17.64
CA ARG A 1009 -16.25 30.90 16.87
C ARG A 1009 -16.65 31.32 15.46
N GLU A 1010 -17.25 32.48 15.31
CA GLU A 1010 -17.62 33.03 14.00
C GLU A 1010 -16.39 33.31 13.13
N LEU A 1011 -15.33 33.92 13.69
CA LEU A 1011 -14.08 34.14 12.96
C LEU A 1011 -13.43 32.82 12.51
N LEU A 1012 -13.43 31.80 13.36
CA LEU A 1012 -12.96 30.46 12.99
C LEU A 1012 -13.82 29.83 11.89
N ALA A 1013 -15.15 30.01 11.94
CA ALA A 1013 -16.05 29.55 10.89
C ALA A 1013 -15.79 30.29 9.56
N ARG A 1014 -15.58 31.60 9.58
CA ARG A 1014 -15.19 32.41 8.41
C ARG A 1014 -13.86 31.93 7.82
N GLY A 1015 -12.88 31.61 8.66
CA GLY A 1015 -11.60 31.01 8.25
C GLY A 1015 -11.79 29.65 7.56
N ARG A 1016 -12.59 28.75 8.15
CA ARG A 1016 -12.93 27.45 7.55
C ARG A 1016 -13.66 27.58 6.22
N VAL A 1017 -14.59 28.53 6.10
CA VAL A 1017 -15.27 28.85 4.84
C VAL A 1017 -14.28 29.38 3.80
N ALA A 1018 -13.34 30.24 4.17
CA ALA A 1018 -12.29 30.71 3.27
C ALA A 1018 -11.39 29.55 2.78
N ARG A 1019 -11.05 28.59 3.64
CA ARG A 1019 -10.30 27.38 3.28
C ARG A 1019 -11.06 26.48 2.32
N ALA A 1020 -12.32 26.16 2.63
CA ALA A 1020 -13.19 25.38 1.75
C ALA A 1020 -13.36 26.07 0.38
N TRP A 1021 -13.51 27.40 0.37
CA TRP A 1021 -13.61 28.18 -0.86
C TRP A 1021 -12.32 28.14 -1.69
N VAL A 1022 -11.15 28.29 -1.07
CA VAL A 1022 -9.86 28.14 -1.78
C VAL A 1022 -9.70 26.72 -2.32
N ALA A 1023 -10.05 25.69 -1.56
CA ALA A 1023 -9.99 24.29 -2.01
C ALA A 1023 -10.93 24.05 -3.22
N ALA A 1024 -12.17 24.53 -3.14
CA ALA A 1024 -13.13 24.48 -4.25
C ALA A 1024 -12.65 25.28 -5.48
N TRP A 1025 -11.93 26.40 -5.26
CA TRP A 1025 -11.30 27.15 -6.35
C TRP A 1025 -10.10 26.41 -6.95
N GLN A 1026 -9.28 25.73 -6.15
CA GLN A 1026 -8.12 24.97 -6.65
C GLN A 1026 -8.53 23.69 -7.39
N GLN A 1027 -9.74 23.16 -7.18
CA GLN A 1027 -10.24 22.01 -7.93
C GLN A 1027 -10.16 22.25 -9.45
N GLY A 1028 -9.53 21.30 -10.17
CA GLY A 1028 -9.33 21.38 -11.61
C GLY A 1028 -8.29 22.40 -12.05
N ARG A 1029 -7.62 23.07 -11.09
CA ARG A 1029 -6.54 24.04 -11.31
C ARG A 1029 -5.28 23.49 -10.64
N GLY A 1030 -4.54 22.69 -11.41
CA GLY A 1030 -3.31 22.02 -10.98
C GLY A 1030 -2.20 22.97 -10.50
N GLN A 1031 -1.10 22.40 -9.98
CA GLN A 1031 0.01 23.22 -9.49
C GLN A 1031 0.72 23.96 -10.63
N PRO A 1032 1.16 25.22 -10.41
CA PRO A 1032 1.87 25.95 -11.42
C PRO A 1032 3.21 25.29 -11.75
N VAL A 1033 3.49 25.11 -13.04
CA VAL A 1033 4.76 24.58 -13.53
C VAL A 1033 5.75 25.73 -13.65
N ASP A 1034 6.75 25.74 -12.76
CA ASP A 1034 7.86 26.68 -12.80
C ASP A 1034 9.11 26.03 -13.44
N ARG A 1035 10.18 26.82 -13.58
CA ARG A 1035 11.44 26.32 -14.12
C ARG A 1035 11.98 25.12 -13.35
N ASN A 1036 11.86 25.12 -12.02
CA ASN A 1036 12.37 24.04 -11.18
C ASN A 1036 11.61 22.72 -11.44
N ALA A 1037 10.29 22.79 -11.60
CA ALA A 1037 9.47 21.65 -11.96
C ALA A 1037 9.86 21.09 -13.35
N LEU A 1038 10.12 21.97 -14.32
CA LEU A 1038 10.58 21.56 -15.66
C LEU A 1038 11.96 20.90 -15.61
N GLU A 1039 12.91 21.42 -14.82
CA GLU A 1039 14.24 20.84 -14.64
C GLU A 1039 14.15 19.49 -13.91
N ALA A 1040 13.35 19.40 -12.84
CA ALA A 1040 13.11 18.16 -12.09
C ALA A 1040 12.43 17.08 -12.92
N SER A 1041 11.62 17.45 -13.93
CA SER A 1041 10.96 16.51 -14.81
C SER A 1041 11.93 15.63 -15.62
N GLY A 1042 13.12 16.15 -15.93
CA GLY A 1042 14.07 15.52 -16.85
C GLY A 1042 13.53 15.31 -18.29
N ALA A 1043 12.28 15.72 -18.55
CA ALA A 1043 11.63 15.62 -19.86
C ALA A 1043 12.08 16.75 -20.78
N VAL A 1044 12.35 17.93 -20.21
CA VAL A 1044 12.90 19.10 -20.91
C VAL A 1044 14.42 19.10 -20.78
N SER A 1045 15.14 19.10 -21.90
CA SER A 1045 16.60 19.18 -21.87
C SER A 1045 17.09 20.62 -21.71
N ASP A 1046 18.35 20.80 -21.29
CA ASP A 1046 18.99 22.11 -21.06
C ASP A 1046 18.83 23.09 -22.24
N ASN A 1047 18.80 22.59 -23.48
CA ASN A 1047 18.63 23.43 -24.67
C ASN A 1047 17.20 23.96 -24.87
N PHE A 1048 16.20 23.31 -24.26
CA PHE A 1048 14.79 23.67 -24.35
C PHE A 1048 14.22 24.22 -23.03
N ILE A 1049 14.99 24.23 -21.94
CA ILE A 1049 14.50 24.68 -20.64
C ILE A 1049 14.11 26.17 -20.65
N GLU A 1050 14.92 27.01 -21.28
CA GLU A 1050 14.63 28.45 -21.44
C GLU A 1050 13.34 28.71 -22.23
N PRO A 1051 13.15 28.20 -23.46
CA PRO A 1051 11.94 28.47 -24.22
C PRO A 1051 10.68 27.84 -23.61
N VAL A 1052 10.79 26.68 -22.93
CA VAL A 1052 9.64 26.04 -22.28
C VAL A 1052 9.29 26.75 -20.96
N ALA A 1053 10.29 27.21 -20.18
CA ALA A 1053 10.04 28.01 -18.98
C ALA A 1053 9.42 29.37 -19.31
N ALA A 1054 9.87 30.03 -20.40
CA ALA A 1054 9.27 31.26 -20.87
C ALA A 1054 7.81 31.07 -21.33
N LEU A 1055 7.51 29.93 -21.98
CA LEU A 1055 6.14 29.57 -22.34
C LEU A 1055 5.28 29.28 -21.09
N ALA A 1056 5.83 28.57 -20.10
CA ALA A 1056 5.14 28.34 -18.84
C ALA A 1056 4.83 29.66 -18.11
N GLU A 1057 5.76 30.61 -18.09
CA GLU A 1057 5.56 31.93 -17.49
C GLU A 1057 4.48 32.75 -18.22
N GLN A 1058 4.44 32.70 -19.56
CA GLN A 1058 3.36 33.31 -20.35
C GLN A 1058 1.98 32.72 -20.07
N LEU A 1059 1.92 31.44 -19.73
CA LEU A 1059 0.69 30.70 -19.40
C LEU A 1059 0.37 30.72 -17.90
N GLU A 1060 1.00 31.62 -17.12
CA GLU A 1060 0.85 31.70 -15.66
C GLU A 1060 1.11 30.37 -14.93
N GLY A 1061 1.95 29.52 -15.53
CA GLY A 1061 2.31 28.19 -15.04
C GLY A 1061 1.21 27.13 -15.21
N ASP A 1062 0.15 27.36 -15.99
CA ASP A 1062 -0.91 26.35 -16.16
C ASP A 1062 -0.36 25.06 -16.83
N PRO A 1063 -0.36 23.91 -16.11
CA PRO A 1063 0.22 22.65 -16.60
C PRO A 1063 -0.53 22.09 -17.81
N ARG A 1064 -1.86 22.27 -17.88
CA ARG A 1064 -2.67 21.74 -18.98
C ARG A 1064 -2.49 22.60 -20.22
N ALA A 1065 -2.57 23.93 -20.05
CA ALA A 1065 -2.33 24.86 -21.15
C ALA A 1065 -0.89 24.74 -21.69
N LEU A 1066 0.09 24.48 -20.82
CA LEU A 1066 1.48 24.27 -21.23
C LEU A 1066 1.63 23.01 -22.07
N VAL A 1067 1.06 21.88 -21.65
CA VAL A 1067 1.08 20.63 -22.42
C VAL A 1067 0.37 20.81 -23.76
N ASP A 1068 -0.80 21.46 -23.78
CA ASP A 1068 -1.56 21.72 -25.00
C ASP A 1068 -0.78 22.65 -25.95
N ALA A 1069 -0.17 23.72 -25.44
CA ALA A 1069 0.66 24.64 -26.23
C ALA A 1069 1.93 23.95 -26.81
N LEU A 1070 2.53 23.02 -26.06
CA LEU A 1070 3.65 22.21 -26.55
C LEU A 1070 3.18 21.20 -27.63
N ARG A 1071 2.00 20.59 -27.45
CA ARG A 1071 1.36 19.70 -28.46
C ARG A 1071 0.99 20.46 -29.74
N GLU A 1072 0.56 21.71 -29.61
CA GLU A 1072 0.27 22.64 -30.73
C GLU A 1072 1.53 23.16 -31.42
N GLY A 1073 2.72 22.88 -30.88
CA GLY A 1073 4.01 23.22 -31.50
C GLY A 1073 4.45 24.67 -31.28
N GLN A 1074 3.98 25.32 -30.20
CA GLN A 1074 4.39 26.70 -29.87
C GLN A 1074 5.89 26.83 -29.56
N VAL A 1075 6.56 25.72 -29.17
CA VAL A 1075 8.03 25.64 -29.11
C VAL A 1075 8.56 24.85 -30.31
N ALA A 1076 9.27 25.54 -31.21
CA ALA A 1076 9.79 24.94 -32.42
C ALA A 1076 10.75 23.77 -32.15
N ARG A 1077 10.54 22.63 -32.83
CA ARG A 1077 11.34 21.39 -32.73
C ARG A 1077 11.30 20.69 -31.37
N PHE A 1078 10.40 21.08 -30.47
CA PHE A 1078 10.11 20.29 -29.28
C PHE A 1078 9.37 19.01 -29.69
N ARG A 1079 9.82 17.85 -29.20
CA ARG A 1079 9.33 16.57 -29.69
C ARG A 1079 8.05 16.14 -28.96
N GLY A 1080 7.13 15.50 -29.68
CA GLY A 1080 5.87 15.00 -29.11
C GLY A 1080 6.10 13.96 -28.00
N ASP A 1081 7.06 13.05 -28.17
CA ASP A 1081 7.45 12.05 -27.15
C ASP A 1081 7.96 12.69 -25.85
N LYS A 1082 8.65 13.84 -25.93
CA LYS A 1082 9.07 14.62 -24.76
C LYS A 1082 7.91 15.39 -24.12
N THR A 1083 6.91 15.77 -24.90
CA THR A 1083 5.68 16.38 -24.38
C THR A 1083 4.85 15.34 -23.62
N ASP A 1084 4.74 14.12 -24.15
CA ASP A 1084 4.07 13.01 -23.48
C ASP A 1084 4.80 12.60 -22.19
N GLN A 1085 6.14 12.58 -22.19
CA GLN A 1085 6.94 12.34 -20.97
C GLN A 1085 6.74 13.43 -19.92
N LEU A 1086 6.66 14.71 -20.34
CA LEU A 1086 6.38 15.81 -19.44
C LEU A 1086 4.96 15.72 -18.88
N GLU A 1087 3.96 15.41 -19.71
CA GLU A 1087 2.57 15.23 -19.27
C GLU A 1087 2.45 14.05 -18.28
N GLU A 1088 3.09 12.91 -18.55
CA GLU A 1088 3.11 11.76 -17.64
C GLU A 1088 3.79 12.10 -16.32
N TRP A 1089 4.88 12.87 -16.36
CA TRP A 1089 5.55 13.34 -15.15
C TRP A 1089 4.66 14.31 -14.36
N LEU A 1090 4.05 15.29 -15.03
CA LEU A 1090 3.14 16.27 -14.40
C LEU A 1090 1.90 15.59 -13.79
N ASP A 1091 1.36 14.55 -14.42
CA ASP A 1091 0.26 13.74 -13.86
C ASP A 1091 0.74 12.91 -12.66
N ARG A 1092 1.92 12.27 -12.77
CA ARG A 1092 2.48 11.44 -11.70
C ARG A 1092 2.82 12.25 -10.45
N GLU A 1093 3.40 13.43 -10.61
CA GLU A 1093 3.80 14.30 -9.50
C GLU A 1093 2.66 15.24 -9.05
N GLY A 1094 1.45 15.10 -9.60
CA GLY A 1094 0.25 15.81 -9.13
C GLY A 1094 0.16 17.29 -9.57
N TYR A 1095 0.91 17.69 -10.59
CA TYR A 1095 0.75 19.00 -11.21
C TYR A 1095 -0.53 19.08 -12.04
N LEU A 1096 -1.01 17.98 -12.62
CA LEU A 1096 -2.30 17.95 -13.33
C LEU A 1096 -3.45 17.49 -12.39
N ASP A 1097 -4.54 18.26 -12.36
CA ASP A 1097 -5.80 17.83 -11.74
C ASP A 1097 -6.81 17.48 -12.85
N ALA A 1098 -7.27 16.22 -12.87
CA ALA A 1098 -8.17 15.71 -13.89
C ALA A 1098 -9.65 16.13 -13.70
N ARG A 1099 -9.98 16.81 -12.59
CA ARG A 1099 -11.33 17.30 -12.31
C ARG A 1099 -11.62 18.58 -13.10
N GLU A 1100 -12.88 18.81 -13.44
CA GLU A 1100 -13.26 20.07 -14.09
C GLU A 1100 -13.21 21.26 -13.09
N PRO A 1101 -12.71 22.43 -13.53
CA PRO A 1101 -12.74 23.64 -12.71
C PRO A 1101 -14.17 24.06 -12.39
N LEU A 1102 -14.43 24.32 -11.11
CA LEU A 1102 -15.74 24.82 -10.68
C LEU A 1102 -15.93 26.29 -11.06
N ASP A 1103 -17.13 26.63 -11.53
CA ASP A 1103 -17.60 28.01 -11.67
C ASP A 1103 -18.02 28.60 -10.30
N ALA A 1104 -18.41 29.87 -10.26
CA ALA A 1104 -18.71 30.56 -8.99
C ALA A 1104 -19.92 29.93 -8.25
N GLU A 1105 -20.96 29.52 -8.97
CA GLU A 1105 -22.16 28.91 -8.38
C GLU A 1105 -21.87 27.49 -7.87
N ALA A 1106 -21.09 26.70 -8.62
CA ALA A 1106 -20.66 25.38 -8.18
C ALA A 1106 -19.68 25.45 -7.00
N ARG A 1107 -18.80 26.46 -6.93
CA ARG A 1107 -17.96 26.72 -5.74
C ARG A 1107 -18.79 27.05 -4.52
N GLU A 1108 -19.78 27.95 -4.64
CA GLU A 1108 -20.70 28.25 -3.53
C GLU A 1108 -21.38 26.97 -3.02
N ARG A 1109 -21.89 26.14 -3.93
CA ARG A 1109 -22.54 24.88 -3.59
C ARG A 1109 -21.57 23.90 -2.91
N ALA A 1110 -20.34 23.80 -3.39
CA ALA A 1110 -19.31 22.94 -2.79
C ALA A 1110 -18.98 23.39 -1.36
N VAL A 1111 -18.78 24.70 -1.15
CA VAL A 1111 -18.51 25.27 0.17
C VAL A 1111 -19.69 25.07 1.13
N LEU A 1112 -20.94 25.21 0.65
CA LEU A 1112 -22.13 24.93 1.46
C LEU A 1112 -22.24 23.45 1.89
N LEU A 1113 -21.77 22.52 1.06
CA LEU A 1113 -21.73 21.10 1.40
C LEU A 1113 -20.63 20.79 2.41
N GLU A 1114 -19.45 21.38 2.23
CA GLU A 1114 -18.27 21.12 3.06
C GLU A 1114 -18.34 21.84 4.42
N ALA A 1115 -18.66 23.13 4.43
CA ALA A 1115 -18.69 23.99 5.62
C ALA A 1115 -20.11 24.24 6.16
N GLY A 1116 -21.12 23.50 5.71
CA GLY A 1116 -22.52 23.72 6.08
C GLY A 1116 -22.85 23.56 7.58
N GLN A 1117 -21.96 22.93 8.35
CA GLN A 1117 -22.09 22.79 9.81
C GLN A 1117 -21.58 24.01 10.57
N GLU A 1118 -20.84 24.90 9.91
CA GLU A 1118 -20.11 26.00 10.56
C GLU A 1118 -20.97 27.23 10.82
N ALA A 1119 -21.91 27.52 9.92
CA ALA A 1119 -22.81 28.65 10.01
C ALA A 1119 -24.07 28.42 9.17
N GLY A 1120 -25.09 29.26 9.35
CA GLY A 1120 -26.29 29.22 8.52
C GLY A 1120 -25.97 29.51 7.05
N ALA A 1121 -26.67 28.84 6.13
CA ALA A 1121 -26.41 28.93 4.68
C ALA A 1121 -26.39 30.38 4.15
N ALA A 1122 -27.21 31.29 4.71
CA ALA A 1122 -27.21 32.69 4.32
C ALA A 1122 -25.89 33.42 4.64
N ALA A 1123 -25.29 33.12 5.80
CA ALA A 1123 -24.01 33.69 6.21
C ALA A 1123 -22.87 33.15 5.34
N ILE A 1124 -22.83 31.83 5.09
CA ILE A 1124 -21.82 31.20 4.23
C ILE A 1124 -21.87 31.80 2.82
N ARG A 1125 -23.06 31.98 2.23
CA ARG A 1125 -23.22 32.62 0.91
C ARG A 1125 -22.67 34.04 0.88
N GLN A 1126 -22.93 34.82 1.94
CA GLN A 1126 -22.42 36.19 2.04
C GLN A 1126 -20.88 36.21 2.12
N TRP A 1127 -20.28 35.34 2.92
CA TRP A 1127 -18.83 35.25 3.04
C TRP A 1127 -18.17 34.77 1.74
N VAL A 1128 -18.76 33.78 1.05
CA VAL A 1128 -18.30 33.35 -0.28
C VAL A 1128 -18.39 34.51 -1.28
N ALA A 1129 -19.48 35.29 -1.27
CA ALA A 1129 -19.61 36.46 -2.12
C ALA A 1129 -18.52 37.52 -1.85
N TRP A 1130 -18.09 37.68 -0.60
CA TRP A 1130 -16.97 38.56 -0.27
C TRP A 1130 -15.64 38.04 -0.80
N LEU A 1131 -15.38 36.73 -0.69
CA LEU A 1131 -14.17 36.09 -1.21
C LEU A 1131 -14.13 36.13 -2.75
N GLU A 1132 -15.25 35.90 -3.42
CA GLU A 1132 -15.37 36.04 -4.87
C GLU A 1132 -15.12 37.49 -5.32
N ALA A 1133 -15.65 38.48 -4.59
CA ALA A 1133 -15.38 39.90 -4.86
C ALA A 1133 -13.91 40.27 -4.64
N GLY A 1134 -13.19 39.56 -3.76
CA GLY A 1134 -11.78 39.77 -3.48
C GLY A 1134 -10.83 39.21 -4.55
N LEU A 1135 -11.32 38.49 -5.56
CA LEU A 1135 -10.50 38.04 -6.71
C LEU A 1135 -10.14 39.19 -7.68
N ALA A 1136 -10.91 40.28 -7.66
CA ALA A 1136 -10.67 41.50 -8.43
C ALA A 1136 -9.75 42.47 -7.67
#